data_AF-A0AAJ2KVR8-F1
#
_entry.id   AF-A0AAJ2KVR8-F1
#
_cell.length_a   1.000
_cell.length_b   1.000
_cell.length_c   1.000
_cell.angle_alpha   90.00
_cell.angle_beta   90.00
_cell.angle_gamma   90.00
#
_symmetry.space_group_name_H-M   'P 1'
#
loop_
_entity.id
_entity.type
_entity.pdbx_description
1 polymer ?
#
loop_
_entity_poly.entity_id
_entity_poly.type
_entity_poly.pdbx_seq_one_letter_code
_entity_poly.pdbx_strand_id
1 'polypeptide(L)'
;MAIVFQPANPDHYNAVEVTDIDLQANEYSPTTIDIEKENITSTRHETNANRSQLSVIDELFGPIRIGSHSITRCALDALGATSNGQGLSGQNTFFRHPKRSFVNSLQFDSLLIEARMRSTGTKDDYALPSLLFEMASQRPLTAPPLLSDKSDTLADPEQYRLKLDKLLKAAQKLDIRHAHLPKSTPPWVNRIKSSSMVSVGTGLQAFGIYSGLRGLQDAIARKDHGEVVFNSLSTSAEVTSLAVEVAVTKQAKYMIEAGQKAYKDFAKTSFGVRLGRGAGLIASALTLPFDVISAVKSFNHAATATGKEAMDHYVAAGLSVTSAAMTLMLGTAALAGFSFIGPVGLAAGLLLVAGSQVYAAVRVVDDIDDYIELTTHERLRTGWFAFWGISPDENIQTRHAIAKSTVEHSRLLQATARKLLEGRLKDSTEVIVNGGFTVELTPTRVPSFDWDAQQYTYKTVRKPHVIDSDDTLDARSGVTADMPGAAFGAPGAHKGVAWFIGGGNDTILGIEKKPNRFYYGAGIKNLSGGENDDEFVFEGAAELLKNGPKDPLPTALKGGLGNDTLVVTGSYTGRNPQRFGYFIDLEDGRLSIITRDQANDSRFNYRHTLLESIENVETLAGAENKVIGTDGPNIIKSRGRDTIEAGAGDDKIYLLNNQGSATGGPGKDHFAVAHKSGSVFITEDGVDESVIALDWRMDLIKGWKIEEQELVITSGFDLDDISERDVYIKNVYKTVNNQRHLQNSKLTFVTKDGFHLMPELPDTIETTDPLDIKTVVTQQGTTQNPVILYNRNYTIAHDKDTSYCISRINEHTTLAVKQRSSNTLTTLYMDYASHELTRAEAYYNVDLMRQPDFDRIMYKESGMTFHFDSKRLTIKNLASSIWSGDHRITSRLTRPTNVLNQHFILIMKDGVSYRVNPPSLPDTAFSNDQFEINGPMERTSEVPLPLAARDGKYIFRQPLDNESHKLGNREKCVKLIAYPDQTAIEHLDGDGSTYLLHLSAEMTLSISTPGARANAILKSQSASTWEFDATGLAYTRIKRVDNHLLIGHTVIHLPHYDDPQDLIDQIRVITPDGVVYKVDLDFDEIYIDSLDGRYFKGHVLNEGALLAELTSLKIEDLAVRNIAMRDGTAGSLSYNLSDRRWILDTDKFRTVLYTDLVPINRCAHQLKHCYELMELAIKSTPPASAANLQLLLNTCKLL
;
A
#
# COMPACT_ATOMS: atom_id res chain seq x y z
N MET A 1 17.45 9.55 3.39
CA MET A 1 17.85 8.63 4.48
C MET A 1 16.91 7.44 4.43
N ALA A 2 17.40 6.21 4.63
CA ALA A 2 16.51 5.08 4.78
C ALA A 2 15.81 5.19 6.15
N ILE A 3 14.48 5.22 6.16
CA ILE A 3 13.71 5.12 7.40
C ILE A 3 13.78 3.66 7.84
N VAL A 4 14.29 3.42 9.04
CA VAL A 4 14.21 2.09 9.66
C VAL A 4 12.75 1.87 10.02
N PHE A 5 12.04 1.07 9.22
CA PHE A 5 10.72 0.58 9.57
C PHE A 5 10.85 -0.26 10.86
N GLN A 6 10.43 0.31 11.99
CA GLN A 6 10.15 -0.50 13.16
C GLN A 6 9.03 -1.49 12.78
N PRO A 7 9.16 -2.79 13.08
CA PRO A 7 8.07 -3.72 12.85
C PRO A 7 6.87 -3.28 13.67
N ALA A 8 5.69 -3.23 13.03
CA ALA A 8 4.47 -2.81 13.71
C ALA A 8 4.19 -3.76 14.88
N ASN A 9 3.96 -3.21 16.08
CA ASN A 9 3.64 -4.02 17.25
C ASN A 9 2.42 -4.92 16.93
N PRO A 10 2.51 -6.27 17.03
CA PRO A 10 1.43 -7.19 16.69
C PRO A 10 0.16 -7.00 17.54
N ASP A 11 0.27 -6.32 18.69
CA ASP A 11 -0.88 -5.91 19.52
C ASP A 11 -1.69 -4.73 18.95
N HIS A 12 -1.31 -4.09 17.83
CA HIS A 12 -2.13 -3.05 17.16
C HIS A 12 -3.47 -3.54 16.58
N TYR A 13 -3.72 -4.85 16.58
CA TYR A 13 -4.88 -5.48 15.94
C TYR A 13 -5.84 -6.18 16.92
N ASN A 14 -5.72 -5.89 18.22
CA ASN A 14 -6.52 -6.46 19.33
C ASN A 14 -7.59 -5.49 19.85
N ALA A 15 -8.38 -4.86 18.97
CA ALA A 15 -9.41 -3.90 19.40
C ALA A 15 -10.51 -4.52 20.29
N VAL A 16 -10.69 -5.85 20.20
CA VAL A 16 -11.70 -6.63 20.92
C VAL A 16 -11.08 -7.91 21.49
N GLU A 17 -11.28 -8.15 22.78
CA GLU A 17 -10.93 -9.38 23.50
C GLU A 17 -12.21 -10.03 24.05
N VAL A 18 -12.54 -11.25 23.59
CA VAL A 18 -13.75 -11.98 23.99
C VAL A 18 -13.42 -13.08 24.99
N THR A 19 -14.12 -13.08 26.12
CA THR A 19 -14.00 -14.04 27.22
C THR A 19 -15.39 -14.57 27.60
N ASP A 20 -15.44 -15.72 28.26
CA ASP A 20 -16.69 -16.25 28.82
C ASP A 20 -16.88 -15.75 30.26
N ILE A 21 -18.14 -15.62 30.71
CA ILE A 21 -18.45 -15.34 32.13
C ILE A 21 -18.30 -16.63 32.97
N ASP A 22 -18.63 -17.79 32.40
CA ASP A 22 -18.41 -19.12 33.00
C ASP A 22 -17.36 -19.93 32.25
N LEU A 23 -16.53 -20.66 33.01
CA LEU A 23 -15.49 -21.50 32.44
C LEU A 23 -16.12 -22.73 31.78
N GLN A 24 -15.76 -22.94 30.51
CA GLN A 24 -16.28 -24.02 29.67
C GLN A 24 -15.20 -24.49 28.71
N ALA A 25 -15.18 -25.79 28.42
CA ALA A 25 -14.33 -26.35 27.37
C ALA A 25 -14.95 -26.14 25.97
N ASN A 26 -14.10 -26.06 24.95
CA ASN A 26 -14.47 -26.31 23.56
C ASN A 26 -14.68 -27.82 23.33
N GLU A 27 -15.64 -28.16 22.50
CA GLU A 27 -15.91 -29.54 22.12
C GLU A 27 -14.84 -30.07 21.16
N TYR A 28 -14.44 -31.33 21.35
CA TYR A 28 -13.55 -32.04 20.42
C TYR A 28 -14.39 -32.55 19.23
N SER A 29 -14.05 -32.13 18.01
CA SER A 29 -14.68 -32.62 16.79
C SER A 29 -13.87 -33.76 16.16
N PRO A 30 -14.45 -34.57 15.24
CA PRO A 30 -13.70 -35.50 14.39
C PRO A 30 -12.68 -34.83 13.46
N THR A 31 -12.57 -33.49 13.47
CA THR A 31 -11.62 -32.68 12.71
C THR A 31 -10.68 -31.87 13.61
N THR A 32 -10.69 -32.10 14.94
CA THR A 32 -9.71 -31.52 15.86
C THR A 32 -8.35 -32.17 15.61
N ILE A 33 -7.34 -31.36 15.28
CA ILE A 33 -5.97 -31.83 15.13
C ILE A 33 -5.40 -32.08 16.53
N ASP A 34 -5.15 -33.35 16.85
CA ASP A 34 -4.64 -33.79 18.15
C ASP A 34 -3.57 -34.87 17.98
N ILE A 35 -2.33 -34.42 17.73
CA ILE A 35 -1.20 -35.23 17.25
C ILE A 35 -0.77 -36.32 18.25
N GLU A 36 -1.08 -36.14 19.53
CA GLU A 36 -0.71 -37.09 20.59
C GLU A 36 -1.65 -38.30 20.67
N LYS A 37 -2.97 -38.10 20.51
CA LYS A 37 -3.94 -39.20 20.53
C LYS A 37 -3.73 -40.20 19.38
N GLU A 38 -3.13 -39.77 18.27
CA GLU A 38 -2.78 -40.66 17.15
C GLU A 38 -1.53 -41.53 17.39
N ASN A 39 -0.63 -41.15 18.30
CA ASN A 39 0.74 -41.69 18.39
C ASN A 39 1.03 -42.50 19.68
N ILE A 40 -0.01 -43.04 20.30
CA ILE A 40 0.03 -43.75 21.61
C ILE A 40 0.94 -45.01 21.61
N THR A 41 1.47 -45.45 20.46
CA THR A 41 2.27 -46.68 20.30
C THR A 41 3.79 -46.48 20.09
N SER A 42 4.37 -45.29 20.34
CA SER A 42 5.84 -45.13 20.31
C SER A 42 6.40 -44.37 21.52
N THR A 43 7.35 -45.01 22.23
CA THR A 43 7.93 -44.52 23.48
C THR A 43 9.00 -43.44 23.29
N ARG A 44 8.84 -42.29 23.94
CA ARG A 44 9.97 -41.45 24.43
C ARG A 44 9.63 -40.80 25.78
N HIS A 45 10.47 -41.07 26.78
CA HIS A 45 10.40 -40.41 28.09
C HIS A 45 11.22 -39.11 28.06
N GLU A 46 10.55 -37.98 27.80
CA GLU A 46 11.02 -36.66 28.21
C GLU A 46 9.86 -35.89 28.84
N THR A 47 9.92 -35.68 30.15
CA THR A 47 8.90 -34.97 30.94
C THR A 47 9.05 -33.46 30.75
N ASN A 48 8.72 -32.99 29.55
CA ASN A 48 8.79 -31.57 29.22
C ASN A 48 7.69 -30.82 30.00
N ALA A 49 8.07 -29.97 30.96
CA ALA A 49 7.13 -29.38 31.93
C ALA A 49 5.99 -28.61 31.23
N ASN A 50 6.31 -27.82 30.20
CA ASN A 50 5.33 -27.10 29.38
C ASN A 50 4.26 -28.02 28.80
N ARG A 51 4.62 -29.20 28.26
CA ARG A 51 3.67 -30.15 27.66
C ARG A 51 2.62 -30.63 28.67
N SER A 52 3.03 -30.85 29.93
CA SER A 52 2.07 -31.18 31.00
C SER A 52 1.12 -30.03 31.34
N GLN A 53 1.58 -28.78 31.22
CA GLN A 53 0.74 -27.58 31.40
C GLN A 53 -0.24 -27.42 30.23
N LEU A 54 0.21 -27.57 28.99
CA LEU A 54 -0.64 -27.49 27.80
C LEU A 54 -1.76 -28.54 27.85
N SER A 55 -1.46 -29.77 28.26
CA SER A 55 -2.46 -30.83 28.43
C SER A 55 -3.53 -30.50 29.48
N VAL A 56 -3.16 -29.86 30.60
CA VAL A 56 -4.13 -29.39 31.61
C VAL A 56 -5.03 -28.27 31.05
N ILE A 57 -4.52 -27.42 30.17
CA ILE A 57 -5.29 -26.34 29.55
C ILE A 57 -6.17 -26.87 28.41
N ASP A 58 -5.73 -27.89 27.66
CA ASP A 58 -6.54 -28.63 26.69
C ASP A 58 -7.65 -29.47 27.37
N GLU A 59 -7.49 -29.83 28.64
CA GLU A 59 -8.57 -30.38 29.50
C GLU A 59 -9.53 -29.28 29.98
N LEU A 60 -8.99 -28.17 30.51
CA LEU A 60 -9.76 -27.07 31.10
C LEU A 60 -10.60 -26.27 30.08
N PHE A 61 -10.01 -25.91 28.94
CA PHE A 61 -10.63 -25.06 27.92
C PHE A 61 -10.95 -25.79 26.61
N GLY A 62 -10.61 -27.08 26.47
CA GLY A 62 -10.73 -27.79 25.18
C GLY A 62 -9.78 -27.25 24.10
N PRO A 63 -9.83 -27.77 22.86
CA PRO A 63 -8.95 -27.34 21.78
C PRO A 63 -9.16 -25.87 21.39
N ILE A 64 -8.11 -25.22 20.90
CA ILE A 64 -8.19 -23.87 20.33
C ILE A 64 -8.90 -23.95 18.98
N ARG A 65 -9.84 -23.02 18.74
CA ARG A 65 -10.54 -22.88 17.45
C ARG A 65 -9.99 -21.70 16.66
N ILE A 66 -9.69 -21.90 15.38
CA ILE A 66 -9.24 -20.89 14.42
C ILE A 66 -10.04 -21.06 13.13
N GLY A 67 -10.87 -20.07 12.79
CA GLY A 67 -11.86 -20.18 11.70
C GLY A 67 -12.81 -21.38 11.87
N SER A 68 -12.86 -22.24 10.85
CA SER A 68 -13.62 -23.50 10.89
C SER A 68 -12.89 -24.69 11.50
N HIS A 69 -11.61 -24.55 11.86
CA HIS A 69 -10.75 -25.65 12.32
C HIS A 69 -10.47 -25.58 13.83
N SER A 70 -10.08 -26.72 14.42
CA SER A 70 -9.67 -26.80 15.83
C SER A 70 -8.40 -27.63 16.01
N ILE A 71 -7.60 -27.31 17.03
CA ILE A 71 -6.30 -27.92 17.31
C ILE A 71 -6.00 -27.86 18.82
N THR A 72 -5.41 -28.91 19.39
CA THR A 72 -4.95 -28.90 20.79
C THR A 72 -3.68 -28.06 20.94
N ARG A 73 -3.44 -27.46 22.12
CA ARG A 73 -2.19 -26.74 22.42
C ARG A 73 -0.99 -27.68 22.36
N CYS A 74 -1.17 -28.92 22.80
CA CYS A 74 -0.17 -29.98 22.63
C CYS A 74 0.14 -30.26 21.13
N ALA A 75 -0.88 -30.26 20.26
CA ALA A 75 -0.65 -30.39 18.82
C ALA A 75 0.01 -29.14 18.20
N LEU A 76 -0.25 -27.93 18.68
CA LEU A 76 0.50 -26.74 18.26
C LEU A 76 1.99 -26.84 18.65
N ASP A 77 2.29 -27.21 19.90
CA ASP A 77 3.66 -27.41 20.41
C ASP A 77 4.40 -28.49 19.60
N ALA A 78 3.73 -29.59 19.27
CA ALA A 78 4.26 -30.66 18.41
C ALA A 78 4.53 -30.25 16.94
N LEU A 79 4.01 -29.10 16.48
CA LEU A 79 4.35 -28.47 15.19
C LEU A 79 5.43 -27.38 15.32
N GLY A 80 6.06 -27.26 16.49
CA GLY A 80 7.06 -26.23 16.77
C GLY A 80 6.46 -24.83 16.89
N ALA A 81 5.21 -24.70 17.33
CA ALA A 81 4.57 -23.41 17.51
C ALA A 81 5.33 -22.56 18.53
N THR A 82 5.59 -21.31 18.15
CA THR A 82 6.09 -20.24 19.00
C THR A 82 5.16 -19.04 18.91
N SER A 83 5.03 -18.26 19.99
CA SER A 83 4.36 -16.95 20.00
C SER A 83 5.38 -15.91 20.44
N ASN A 84 5.56 -14.85 19.64
CA ASN A 84 6.60 -13.82 19.85
C ASN A 84 8.01 -14.42 20.03
N GLY A 85 8.33 -15.49 19.29
CA GLY A 85 9.60 -16.21 19.36
C GLY A 85 9.79 -17.14 20.58
N GLN A 86 8.84 -17.17 21.52
CA GLN A 86 8.85 -18.08 22.68
C GLN A 86 8.01 -19.32 22.41
N GLY A 87 8.44 -20.49 22.87
CA GLY A 87 7.66 -21.74 22.78
C GLY A 87 6.32 -21.64 23.53
N LEU A 88 5.40 -22.56 23.24
CA LEU A 88 4.13 -22.62 23.97
C LEU A 88 4.36 -23.11 25.41
N SER A 89 3.54 -22.60 26.31
CA SER A 89 3.62 -22.79 27.76
C SER A 89 2.24 -22.66 28.38
N GLY A 90 2.12 -23.04 29.66
CA GLY A 90 0.88 -22.84 30.40
C GLY A 90 0.40 -21.38 30.42
N GLN A 91 1.31 -20.41 30.47
CA GLN A 91 0.93 -18.99 30.59
C GLN A 91 0.49 -18.38 29.25
N ASN A 92 1.31 -18.49 28.20
CA ASN A 92 1.01 -17.85 26.91
C ASN A 92 -0.11 -18.55 26.10
N THR A 93 -0.79 -19.54 26.68
CA THR A 93 -1.95 -20.24 26.09
C THR A 93 -3.17 -20.32 27.02
N PHE A 94 -3.17 -19.59 28.15
CA PHE A 94 -4.22 -19.63 29.18
C PHE A 94 -5.50 -18.84 28.80
N PHE A 95 -6.15 -19.27 27.73
CA PHE A 95 -7.41 -18.73 27.23
C PHE A 95 -8.20 -19.82 26.50
N ARG A 96 -9.54 -19.68 26.45
CA ARG A 96 -10.41 -20.52 25.61
C ARG A 96 -10.45 -20.03 24.17
N HIS A 97 -10.62 -18.72 23.98
CA HIS A 97 -10.66 -18.05 22.68
C HIS A 97 -9.31 -17.36 22.43
N PRO A 98 -8.61 -17.63 21.31
CA PRO A 98 -7.29 -17.03 21.06
C PRO A 98 -7.41 -15.54 20.72
N LYS A 99 -6.60 -14.71 21.37
CA LYS A 99 -6.48 -13.28 21.02
C LYS A 99 -5.93 -13.13 19.59
N ARG A 100 -6.31 -12.08 18.87
CA ARG A 100 -5.82 -11.87 17.49
C ARG A 100 -4.29 -11.71 17.45
N SER A 101 -3.67 -11.06 18.43
CA SER A 101 -2.20 -10.98 18.51
C SER A 101 -1.52 -12.32 18.84
N PHE A 102 -2.20 -13.28 19.48
CA PHE A 102 -1.69 -14.66 19.56
C PHE A 102 -1.68 -15.29 18.16
N VAL A 103 -2.78 -15.22 17.42
CA VAL A 103 -2.86 -15.74 16.04
C VAL A 103 -1.90 -15.01 15.09
N ASN A 104 -1.65 -13.72 15.27
CA ASN A 104 -0.68 -12.94 14.50
C ASN A 104 0.78 -13.24 14.88
N SER A 105 1.07 -13.58 16.14
CA SER A 105 2.43 -13.86 16.62
C SER A 105 2.84 -15.33 16.54
N LEU A 106 1.90 -16.24 16.25
CA LEU A 106 2.20 -17.65 16.00
C LEU A 106 3.18 -17.82 14.84
N GLN A 107 4.26 -18.57 15.05
CA GLN A 107 5.15 -19.05 13.99
C GLN A 107 5.48 -20.53 14.22
N PHE A 108 5.52 -21.31 13.15
CA PHE A 108 5.78 -22.75 13.20
C PHE A 108 7.21 -23.10 12.73
N ASP A 109 7.68 -24.28 13.11
CA ASP A 109 8.94 -24.83 12.60
C ASP A 109 8.68 -25.52 11.26
N SER A 110 9.37 -25.06 10.20
CA SER A 110 9.14 -25.57 8.84
C SER A 110 9.50 -27.05 8.68
N LEU A 111 10.45 -27.58 9.47
CA LEU A 111 10.84 -28.99 9.45
C LEU A 111 9.77 -29.86 10.12
N LEU A 112 9.15 -29.40 11.22
CA LEU A 112 8.10 -30.13 11.90
C LEU A 112 6.78 -30.12 11.13
N ILE A 113 6.45 -29.00 10.46
CA ILE A 113 5.31 -28.95 9.52
C ILE A 113 5.54 -29.92 8.34
N GLU A 114 6.73 -29.93 7.73
CA GLU A 114 7.04 -30.87 6.64
C GLU A 114 6.98 -32.33 7.13
N ALA A 115 7.56 -32.64 8.29
CA ALA A 115 7.52 -33.97 8.89
C ALA A 115 6.09 -34.44 9.18
N ARG A 116 5.20 -33.56 9.67
CA ARG A 116 3.79 -33.90 9.85
C ARG A 116 3.11 -34.14 8.50
N MET A 117 3.30 -33.29 7.49
CA MET A 117 2.75 -33.48 6.14
C MET A 117 3.18 -34.81 5.50
N ARG A 118 4.45 -35.22 5.68
CA ARG A 118 4.95 -36.56 5.26
C ARG A 118 4.17 -37.71 5.91
N SER A 119 3.68 -37.54 7.14
CA SER A 119 2.93 -38.57 7.88
C SER A 119 1.42 -38.60 7.61
N THR A 120 0.82 -37.49 7.19
CA THR A 120 -0.64 -37.40 6.97
C THR A 120 -1.07 -37.59 5.52
N GLY A 121 -0.24 -37.21 4.54
CA GLY A 121 -0.62 -37.24 3.11
C GLY A 121 -0.88 -38.63 2.50
N THR A 122 -0.61 -39.72 3.21
CA THR A 122 -1.02 -41.08 2.80
C THR A 122 -2.42 -41.47 3.29
N LYS A 123 -3.02 -40.69 4.20
CA LYS A 123 -4.36 -40.93 4.79
C LYS A 123 -5.48 -40.09 4.17
N ASP A 124 -5.20 -39.31 3.13
CA ASP A 124 -6.19 -38.45 2.46
C ASP A 124 -6.80 -37.38 3.42
N ASP A 125 -6.04 -36.99 4.45
CA ASP A 125 -6.32 -35.93 5.43
C ASP A 125 -5.62 -34.61 5.05
N TYR A 126 -6.36 -33.50 5.04
CA TYR A 126 -5.86 -32.15 4.71
C TYR A 126 -6.22 -31.12 5.79
N ALA A 127 -6.47 -31.55 7.03
CA ALA A 127 -6.76 -30.64 8.14
C ALA A 127 -5.61 -29.64 8.39
N LEU A 128 -4.35 -30.07 8.28
CA LEU A 128 -3.18 -29.21 8.49
C LEU A 128 -3.03 -28.10 7.42
N PRO A 129 -3.01 -28.38 6.10
CA PRO A 129 -3.05 -27.33 5.06
C PRO A 129 -4.22 -26.37 5.22
N SER A 130 -5.39 -26.88 5.63
CA SER A 130 -6.60 -26.06 5.79
C SER A 130 -6.52 -25.14 7.01
N LEU A 131 -5.93 -25.61 8.12
CA LEU A 131 -5.63 -24.79 9.29
C LEU A 131 -4.54 -23.74 8.99
N LEU A 132 -3.48 -24.11 8.26
CA LEU A 132 -2.42 -23.17 7.87
C LEU A 132 -2.93 -22.09 6.91
N PHE A 133 -3.81 -22.43 5.97
CA PHE A 133 -4.50 -21.47 5.11
C PHE A 133 -5.38 -20.51 5.93
N GLU A 134 -6.22 -21.03 6.85
CA GLU A 134 -7.05 -20.21 7.75
C GLU A 134 -6.18 -19.28 8.61
N MET A 135 -5.09 -19.78 9.20
CA MET A 135 -4.15 -18.97 9.99
C MET A 135 -3.52 -17.85 9.13
N ALA A 136 -3.05 -18.16 7.93
CA ALA A 136 -2.44 -17.19 7.04
C ALA A 136 -3.44 -16.11 6.59
N SER A 137 -4.59 -16.50 6.04
CA SER A 137 -5.57 -15.56 5.46
C SER A 137 -6.35 -14.71 6.47
N GLN A 138 -6.17 -14.93 7.79
CA GLN A 138 -6.77 -14.12 8.85
C GLN A 138 -5.79 -13.06 9.43
N ARG A 139 -4.49 -13.16 9.10
CA ARG A 139 -3.42 -12.28 9.61
C ARG A 139 -3.24 -11.03 8.72
N PRO A 140 -2.93 -9.86 9.29
CA PRO A 140 -2.56 -8.69 8.51
C PRO A 140 -1.17 -8.87 7.87
N LEU A 141 -0.89 -8.10 6.81
CA LEU A 141 0.41 -8.05 6.12
C LEU A 141 1.60 -7.71 7.05
N THR A 142 1.32 -7.05 8.17
CA THR A 142 2.28 -6.63 9.19
C THR A 142 2.61 -7.70 10.23
N ALA A 143 1.85 -8.80 10.28
CA ALA A 143 2.20 -9.94 11.12
C ALA A 143 3.43 -10.68 10.52
N PRO A 144 4.32 -11.23 11.36
CA PRO A 144 5.45 -12.03 10.87
C PRO A 144 4.98 -13.22 10.01
N PRO A 145 5.84 -13.80 9.16
CA PRO A 145 5.50 -14.99 8.39
C PRO A 145 5.06 -16.16 9.27
N LEU A 146 4.15 -17.00 8.75
CA LEU A 146 3.59 -18.13 9.50
C LEU A 146 4.62 -19.23 9.81
N LEU A 147 5.71 -19.32 9.04
CA LEU A 147 6.87 -20.16 9.33
C LEU A 147 8.01 -19.33 9.94
N SER A 148 8.84 -19.97 10.74
CA SER A 148 10.06 -19.39 11.31
C SER A 148 11.31 -19.86 10.55
N ASP A 149 12.12 -18.92 10.09
CA ASP A 149 13.39 -19.20 9.42
C ASP A 149 14.47 -19.55 10.45
N LYS A 150 14.93 -20.80 10.42
CA LYS A 150 16.07 -21.33 11.21
C LYS A 150 17.03 -22.18 10.36
N SER A 151 17.11 -21.89 9.06
CA SER A 151 17.94 -22.63 8.10
C SER A 151 19.38 -22.11 8.08
N ASP A 152 20.15 -22.41 9.13
CA ASP A 152 21.59 -22.09 9.24
C ASP A 152 22.48 -23.25 8.74
N THR A 153 21.88 -24.32 8.19
CA THR A 153 22.57 -25.56 7.78
C THR A 153 22.58 -25.75 6.27
N LEU A 154 23.72 -25.42 5.65
CA LEU A 154 24.02 -25.66 4.23
C LEU A 154 24.13 -27.16 3.89
N ALA A 155 23.00 -27.85 3.73
CA ALA A 155 22.91 -29.17 3.08
C ALA A 155 21.49 -29.48 2.57
N ASP A 156 21.37 -29.51 1.24
CA ASP A 156 20.30 -29.98 0.34
C ASP A 156 19.27 -31.02 0.91
N PRO A 157 17.95 -30.98 0.57
CA PRO A 157 17.28 -30.18 -0.47
C PRO A 157 16.18 -29.22 0.00
N GLU A 158 16.15 -28.02 -0.60
CA GLU A 158 15.35 -26.86 -0.12
C GLU A 158 13.94 -26.72 -0.73
N GLN A 159 13.58 -27.49 -1.77
CA GLN A 159 12.52 -27.06 -2.69
C GLN A 159 11.07 -27.07 -2.15
N TYR A 160 10.71 -27.89 -1.14
CA TYR A 160 9.34 -27.92 -0.60
C TYR A 160 9.09 -26.84 0.47
N ARG A 161 10.06 -26.59 1.37
CA ARG A 161 9.93 -25.61 2.46
C ARG A 161 9.77 -24.19 1.92
N LEU A 162 10.56 -23.82 0.91
CA LEU A 162 10.42 -22.54 0.20
C LEU A 162 9.04 -22.39 -0.49
N LYS A 163 8.49 -23.46 -1.09
CA LYS A 163 7.15 -23.43 -1.69
C LYS A 163 6.05 -23.27 -0.64
N LEU A 164 6.19 -23.92 0.52
CA LEU A 164 5.23 -23.82 1.61
C LEU A 164 5.18 -22.40 2.17
N ASP A 165 6.33 -21.85 2.55
CA ASP A 165 6.47 -20.47 3.02
C ASP A 165 5.83 -19.46 2.05
N LYS A 166 6.17 -19.60 0.76
CA LYS A 166 5.67 -18.74 -0.32
C LYS A 166 4.16 -18.81 -0.51
N LEU A 167 3.56 -20.00 -0.45
CA LEU A 167 2.10 -20.18 -0.51
C LEU A 167 1.40 -19.60 0.74
N LEU A 168 2.02 -19.67 1.92
CA LEU A 168 1.47 -19.09 3.14
C LEU A 168 1.61 -17.56 3.16
N LYS A 169 2.72 -17.01 2.66
CA LYS A 169 2.89 -15.56 2.40
C LYS A 169 1.90 -15.05 1.35
N ALA A 170 1.57 -15.85 0.33
CA ALA A 170 0.51 -15.53 -0.62
C ALA A 170 -0.89 -15.58 0.03
N ALA A 171 -1.18 -16.58 0.87
CA ALA A 171 -2.44 -16.66 1.62
C ALA A 171 -2.62 -15.47 2.58
N GLN A 172 -1.55 -15.00 3.22
CA GLN A 172 -1.54 -13.79 4.06
C GLN A 172 -1.72 -12.49 3.26
N LYS A 173 -1.55 -12.52 1.94
CA LYS A 173 -1.86 -11.40 1.02
C LYS A 173 -3.29 -11.42 0.49
N LEU A 174 -4.09 -12.45 0.77
CA LEU A 174 -5.51 -12.47 0.46
C LEU A 174 -6.29 -11.58 1.43
N ASP A 175 -6.99 -10.58 0.91
CA ASP A 175 -7.96 -9.79 1.68
C ASP A 175 -9.35 -9.98 1.08
N ILE A 176 -10.26 -10.59 1.84
CA ILE A 176 -11.63 -10.84 1.38
C ILE A 176 -12.48 -9.56 1.27
N ARG A 177 -12.01 -8.43 1.79
CA ARG A 177 -12.60 -7.12 1.48
C ARG A 177 -12.44 -6.76 0.00
N HIS A 178 -11.44 -7.31 -0.68
CA HIS A 178 -11.30 -7.27 -2.14
C HIS A 178 -12.21 -8.26 -2.89
N ALA A 179 -13.17 -8.91 -2.21
CA ALA A 179 -14.31 -9.55 -2.89
C ALA A 179 -15.54 -8.61 -2.99
N HIS A 180 -15.52 -7.45 -2.30
CA HIS A 180 -16.68 -6.56 -2.18
C HIS A 180 -16.32 -5.10 -2.44
N LEU A 181 -16.83 -4.58 -3.56
CA LEU A 181 -16.67 -3.18 -3.91
C LEU A 181 -17.32 -2.27 -2.86
N PRO A 182 -16.67 -1.14 -2.51
CA PRO A 182 -17.21 -0.17 -1.56
C PRO A 182 -18.64 0.27 -1.88
N LYS A 183 -19.38 0.68 -0.85
CA LYS A 183 -20.73 1.27 -0.99
C LYS A 183 -20.72 2.52 -1.90
N SER A 184 -19.57 3.22 -1.97
CA SER A 184 -19.32 4.46 -2.69
C SER A 184 -18.28 4.21 -3.81
N THR A 185 -18.74 4.05 -5.05
CA THR A 185 -17.92 3.89 -6.27
C THR A 185 -18.14 5.06 -7.22
N PRO A 186 -17.19 5.38 -8.14
CA PRO A 186 -17.43 6.39 -9.18
C PRO A 186 -18.68 6.08 -10.02
N PRO A 187 -19.39 7.10 -10.54
CA PRO A 187 -20.62 6.92 -11.33
C PRO A 187 -20.40 6.26 -12.71
N TRP A 188 -19.15 6.15 -13.16
CA TRP A 188 -18.76 5.42 -14.37
C TRP A 188 -18.54 3.91 -14.12
N VAL A 189 -18.53 3.43 -12.88
CA VAL A 189 -18.40 1.98 -12.60
C VAL A 189 -19.75 1.26 -12.69
N ASN A 190 -19.82 0.18 -13.47
CA ASN A 190 -20.94 -0.77 -13.43
C ASN A 190 -20.80 -1.68 -12.20
N ARG A 191 -21.26 -1.18 -11.05
CA ARG A 191 -21.15 -1.88 -9.76
C ARG A 191 -21.75 -3.28 -9.75
N ILE A 192 -22.78 -3.57 -10.56
CA ILE A 192 -23.44 -4.88 -10.61
C ILE A 192 -22.52 -5.94 -11.22
N LYS A 193 -22.02 -5.71 -12.45
CA LYS A 193 -21.07 -6.64 -13.09
C LYS A 193 -19.77 -6.72 -12.30
N SER A 194 -19.26 -5.57 -11.86
CA SER A 194 -17.98 -5.47 -11.13
C SER A 194 -18.00 -6.27 -9.83
N SER A 195 -19.08 -6.22 -9.04
CA SER A 195 -19.17 -6.99 -7.78
C SER A 195 -19.09 -8.50 -8.00
N SER A 196 -19.57 -8.98 -9.16
CA SER A 196 -19.47 -10.38 -9.57
C SER A 196 -18.02 -10.75 -9.96
N MET A 197 -17.39 -9.96 -10.85
CA MET A 197 -16.02 -10.22 -11.31
C MET A 197 -14.99 -10.19 -10.17
N VAL A 198 -15.07 -9.16 -9.33
CA VAL A 198 -14.20 -8.98 -8.14
C VAL A 198 -14.36 -10.13 -7.14
N SER A 199 -15.58 -10.67 -6.97
CA SER A 199 -15.81 -11.88 -6.15
C SER A 199 -15.18 -13.14 -6.76
N VAL A 200 -15.26 -13.30 -8.09
CA VAL A 200 -14.74 -14.47 -8.81
C VAL A 200 -13.21 -14.48 -8.85
N GLY A 201 -12.57 -13.35 -9.17
CA GLY A 201 -11.09 -13.25 -9.20
C GLY A 201 -10.47 -13.57 -7.84
N THR A 202 -10.94 -12.91 -6.79
CA THR A 202 -10.52 -13.17 -5.39
C THR A 202 -10.78 -14.62 -4.96
N GLY A 203 -11.89 -15.22 -5.42
CA GLY A 203 -12.21 -16.62 -5.18
C GLY A 203 -11.26 -17.60 -5.88
N LEU A 204 -10.89 -17.34 -7.13
CA LEU A 204 -9.95 -18.15 -7.91
C LEU A 204 -8.53 -18.09 -7.31
N GLN A 205 -8.05 -16.91 -6.93
CA GLN A 205 -6.73 -16.74 -6.31
C GLN A 205 -6.66 -17.53 -4.98
N ALA A 206 -7.66 -17.38 -4.12
CA ALA A 206 -7.74 -18.08 -2.85
C ALA A 206 -7.85 -19.61 -3.01
N PHE A 207 -8.66 -20.09 -3.95
CA PHE A 207 -8.78 -21.52 -4.26
C PHE A 207 -7.49 -22.09 -4.84
N GLY A 208 -6.78 -21.34 -5.69
CA GLY A 208 -5.47 -21.71 -6.24
C GLY A 208 -4.42 -21.91 -5.15
N ILE A 209 -4.30 -20.95 -4.21
CA ILE A 209 -3.36 -21.04 -3.08
C ILE A 209 -3.73 -22.20 -2.15
N TYR A 210 -5.00 -22.36 -1.81
CA TYR A 210 -5.48 -23.50 -1.00
C TYR A 210 -5.19 -24.86 -1.66
N SER A 211 -5.42 -24.96 -2.97
CA SER A 211 -5.14 -26.18 -3.74
C SER A 211 -3.63 -26.45 -3.85
N GLY A 212 -2.81 -25.42 -3.98
CA GLY A 212 -1.35 -25.52 -3.94
C GLY A 212 -0.83 -26.07 -2.61
N LEU A 213 -1.38 -25.61 -1.48
CA LEU A 213 -1.02 -26.12 -0.14
C LEU A 213 -1.37 -27.61 0.01
N ARG A 214 -2.48 -28.09 -0.57
CA ARG A 214 -2.85 -29.51 -0.58
C ARG A 214 -1.96 -30.34 -1.50
N GLY A 215 -1.75 -29.90 -2.74
CA GLY A 215 -0.88 -30.56 -3.71
C GLY A 215 0.58 -30.65 -3.23
N LEU A 216 1.02 -29.69 -2.41
CA LEU A 216 2.31 -29.72 -1.75
C LEU A 216 2.39 -30.82 -0.67
N GLN A 217 1.35 -31.02 0.17
CA GLN A 217 1.30 -32.16 1.08
C GLN A 217 1.30 -33.51 0.33
N ASP A 218 0.54 -33.62 -0.77
CA ASP A 218 0.53 -34.81 -1.62
C ASP A 218 1.92 -35.15 -2.17
N ALA A 219 2.64 -34.16 -2.72
CA ALA A 219 4.00 -34.33 -3.23
C ALA A 219 4.99 -34.75 -2.12
N ILE A 220 4.93 -34.07 -0.96
CA ILE A 220 5.74 -34.35 0.23
C ILE A 220 5.53 -35.80 0.72
N ALA A 221 4.29 -36.28 0.75
CA ALA A 221 3.97 -37.63 1.23
C ALA A 221 4.31 -38.75 0.22
N ARG A 222 4.21 -38.47 -1.08
CA ARG A 222 4.51 -39.45 -2.15
C ARG A 222 6.02 -39.60 -2.42
N LYS A 223 6.86 -38.72 -1.88
CA LYS A 223 8.32 -38.62 -2.18
C LYS A 223 8.59 -38.47 -3.67
N ASP A 224 7.75 -37.71 -4.37
CA ASP A 224 7.91 -37.50 -5.81
C ASP A 224 9.00 -36.45 -6.07
N HIS A 225 10.22 -36.96 -6.30
CA HIS A 225 11.40 -36.15 -6.63
C HIS A 225 11.36 -35.58 -8.07
N GLY A 226 10.34 -35.90 -8.88
CA GLY A 226 10.17 -35.38 -10.23
C GLY A 226 9.54 -33.99 -10.27
N GLU A 227 10.28 -32.99 -10.77
CA GLU A 227 9.83 -31.65 -11.24
C GLU A 227 8.41 -31.18 -10.81
N VAL A 228 8.19 -30.92 -9.52
CA VAL A 228 6.93 -30.35 -9.01
C VAL A 228 6.92 -28.82 -9.25
N VAL A 229 6.86 -28.40 -10.51
CA VAL A 229 6.93 -27.00 -10.96
C VAL A 229 5.58 -26.28 -10.78
N PHE A 230 5.27 -25.91 -9.52
CA PHE A 230 4.18 -24.98 -9.21
C PHE A 230 4.65 -23.53 -9.41
N ASN A 231 4.25 -22.91 -10.52
CA ASN A 231 4.44 -21.48 -10.74
C ASN A 231 3.55 -20.65 -9.80
N SER A 232 4.13 -19.55 -9.31
CA SER A 232 3.65 -18.71 -8.19
C SER A 232 4.59 -17.50 -7.98
N LEU A 233 5.36 -17.16 -9.02
CA LEU A 233 6.58 -16.35 -9.08
C LEU A 233 6.33 -14.88 -9.48
N SER A 234 5.51 -14.13 -8.73
CA SER A 234 5.69 -12.67 -8.68
C SER A 234 5.38 -12.06 -7.31
N THR A 235 6.38 -11.41 -6.68
CA THR A 235 6.17 -10.69 -5.40
C THR A 235 7.27 -9.66 -5.03
N SER A 236 7.80 -8.91 -6.00
CA SER A 236 8.74 -7.80 -5.71
C SER A 236 8.61 -6.57 -6.64
N ALA A 237 7.39 -6.29 -7.11
CA ALA A 237 7.02 -5.00 -7.71
C ALA A 237 5.51 -4.81 -7.57
N GLU A 238 5.05 -4.06 -6.56
CA GLU A 238 3.62 -3.74 -6.43
C GLU A 238 3.18 -2.84 -7.61
N VAL A 239 1.91 -2.98 -8.03
CA VAL A 239 1.28 -2.34 -9.21
C VAL A 239 1.61 -2.95 -10.60
N THR A 240 2.73 -3.64 -10.84
CA THR A 240 3.09 -4.14 -12.21
C THR A 240 3.31 -5.65 -12.36
N SER A 241 3.22 -6.45 -11.31
CA SER A 241 3.71 -7.85 -11.33
C SER A 241 2.68 -8.96 -11.61
N LEU A 242 1.37 -8.67 -11.75
CA LEU A 242 0.34 -9.71 -11.88
C LEU A 242 0.17 -10.31 -13.30
N ALA A 243 0.74 -9.73 -14.35
CA ALA A 243 0.48 -10.15 -15.74
C ALA A 243 1.30 -11.38 -16.23
N VAL A 244 2.30 -11.84 -15.46
CA VAL A 244 3.37 -12.75 -15.96
C VAL A 244 3.18 -14.23 -15.52
N GLU A 245 2.15 -14.54 -14.74
CA GLU A 245 2.01 -15.81 -14.01
C GLU A 245 1.20 -16.91 -14.73
N VAL A 246 1.52 -17.22 -16.00
CA VAL A 246 0.89 -18.33 -16.73
C VAL A 246 1.90 -19.28 -17.39
N ALA A 247 2.24 -20.35 -16.69
CA ALA A 247 2.92 -21.51 -17.27
C ALA A 247 2.46 -22.82 -16.59
N VAL A 248 1.48 -23.52 -17.20
CA VAL A 248 0.92 -24.78 -16.67
C VAL A 248 0.62 -25.76 -17.80
N THR A 249 1.40 -26.85 -17.91
CA THR A 249 1.10 -27.96 -18.84
C THR A 249 1.36 -29.37 -18.27
N LYS A 250 2.27 -29.57 -17.31
CA LYS A 250 2.53 -30.89 -16.69
C LYS A 250 1.66 -31.21 -15.46
N GLN A 251 1.28 -30.22 -14.63
CA GLN A 251 0.69 -30.49 -13.31
C GLN A 251 -0.83 -30.67 -13.28
N ALA A 252 -1.55 -30.14 -14.28
CA ALA A 252 -3.02 -30.09 -14.26
C ALA A 252 -3.69 -31.45 -13.99
N LYS A 253 -3.11 -32.55 -14.50
CA LYS A 253 -3.66 -33.90 -14.36
C LYS A 253 -3.88 -34.34 -12.91
N TYR A 254 -2.95 -34.03 -11.99
CA TYR A 254 -3.10 -34.41 -10.58
C TYR A 254 -4.02 -33.46 -9.80
N MET A 255 -4.04 -32.16 -10.16
CA MET A 255 -5.00 -31.20 -9.57
C MET A 255 -6.44 -31.54 -9.98
N ILE A 256 -6.64 -32.01 -11.21
CA ILE A 256 -7.92 -32.43 -11.78
C ILE A 256 -8.54 -33.60 -10.99
N GLU A 257 -7.77 -34.66 -10.72
CA GLU A 257 -8.30 -35.85 -10.02
C GLU A 257 -8.60 -35.59 -8.53
N ALA A 258 -7.96 -34.60 -7.90
CA ALA A 258 -8.22 -34.20 -6.52
C ALA A 258 -9.27 -33.07 -6.35
N GLY A 259 -9.62 -32.37 -7.43
CA GLY A 259 -10.25 -31.05 -7.39
C GLY A 259 -11.60 -30.96 -6.67
N GLN A 260 -12.48 -31.96 -6.80
CA GLN A 260 -13.80 -31.93 -6.15
C GLN A 260 -13.71 -31.96 -4.61
N LYS A 261 -12.74 -32.70 -4.07
CA LYS A 261 -12.50 -32.76 -2.62
C LYS A 261 -11.84 -31.47 -2.14
N ALA A 262 -10.88 -30.93 -2.90
CA ALA A 262 -10.28 -29.63 -2.62
C ALA A 262 -11.35 -28.51 -2.56
N TYR A 263 -12.26 -28.44 -3.54
CA TYR A 263 -13.36 -27.47 -3.52
C TYR A 263 -14.29 -27.65 -2.31
N LYS A 264 -14.73 -28.88 -2.03
CA LYS A 264 -15.63 -29.17 -0.90
C LYS A 264 -15.04 -28.80 0.47
N ASP A 265 -13.72 -28.84 0.62
CA ASP A 265 -13.05 -28.45 1.86
C ASP A 265 -12.70 -26.95 1.88
N PHE A 266 -12.29 -26.35 0.75
CA PHE A 266 -12.14 -24.89 0.59
C PHE A 266 -13.42 -24.14 0.97
N ALA A 267 -14.58 -24.63 0.51
CA ALA A 267 -15.89 -24.08 0.82
C ALA A 267 -16.28 -24.11 2.32
N LYS A 268 -15.52 -24.81 3.16
CA LYS A 268 -15.67 -24.81 4.64
C LYS A 268 -14.76 -23.80 5.34
N THR A 269 -13.72 -23.28 4.68
CA THR A 269 -12.85 -22.25 5.26
C THR A 269 -13.62 -20.96 5.48
N SER A 270 -13.21 -20.12 6.44
CA SER A 270 -13.84 -18.81 6.64
C SER A 270 -13.88 -17.97 5.35
N PHE A 271 -12.81 -18.03 4.55
CA PHE A 271 -12.70 -17.39 3.24
C PHE A 271 -13.75 -17.92 2.25
N GLY A 272 -13.83 -19.24 2.06
CA GLY A 272 -14.80 -19.88 1.16
C GLY A 272 -16.26 -19.63 1.56
N VAL A 273 -16.56 -19.66 2.86
CA VAL A 273 -17.91 -19.38 3.39
C VAL A 273 -18.32 -17.92 3.16
N ARG A 274 -17.40 -16.96 3.34
CA ARG A 274 -17.66 -15.54 3.06
C ARG A 274 -17.91 -15.30 1.57
N LEU A 275 -17.07 -15.85 0.68
CA LEU A 275 -17.26 -15.79 -0.78
C LEU A 275 -18.63 -16.34 -1.20
N GLY A 276 -19.02 -17.52 -0.68
CA GLY A 276 -20.30 -18.17 -0.99
C GLY A 276 -21.53 -17.39 -0.51
N ARG A 277 -21.38 -16.51 0.48
CA ARG A 277 -22.42 -15.55 0.90
C ARG A 277 -22.45 -14.29 0.05
N GLY A 278 -21.36 -13.97 -0.64
CA GLY A 278 -21.23 -12.80 -1.52
C GLY A 278 -21.85 -12.97 -2.90
N ALA A 279 -21.63 -14.12 -3.54
CA ALA A 279 -22.18 -14.40 -4.87
C ALA A 279 -22.42 -15.90 -5.09
N GLY A 280 -23.68 -16.30 -5.32
CA GLY A 280 -24.06 -17.70 -5.58
C GLY A 280 -23.55 -18.29 -6.90
N LEU A 281 -22.88 -17.50 -7.76
CA LEU A 281 -22.41 -17.90 -9.09
C LEU A 281 -21.09 -18.68 -9.09
N ILE A 282 -20.31 -18.60 -8.00
CA ILE A 282 -18.93 -19.12 -7.95
C ILE A 282 -18.87 -20.65 -8.10
N ALA A 283 -19.93 -21.37 -7.70
CA ALA A 283 -20.05 -22.81 -7.86
C ALA A 283 -19.99 -23.27 -9.33
N SER A 284 -20.51 -22.46 -10.27
CA SER A 284 -20.46 -22.76 -11.71
C SER A 284 -19.07 -22.52 -12.28
N ALA A 285 -18.42 -21.41 -11.94
CA ALA A 285 -17.08 -21.08 -12.45
C ALA A 285 -16.02 -22.10 -11.98
N LEU A 286 -16.10 -22.56 -10.73
CA LEU A 286 -15.18 -23.55 -10.17
C LEU A 286 -15.46 -25.00 -10.61
N THR A 287 -16.54 -25.26 -11.35
CA THR A 287 -16.86 -26.60 -11.87
C THR A 287 -16.53 -26.82 -13.35
N LEU A 288 -16.33 -25.75 -14.14
CA LEU A 288 -15.94 -25.81 -15.56
C LEU A 288 -14.76 -26.76 -15.88
N PRO A 289 -13.70 -26.89 -15.06
CA PRO A 289 -12.61 -27.83 -15.34
C PRO A 289 -13.03 -29.31 -15.36
N PHE A 290 -14.16 -29.67 -14.74
CA PHE A 290 -14.66 -31.04 -14.73
C PHE A 290 -15.46 -31.39 -15.99
N ASP A 291 -16.15 -30.42 -16.60
CA ASP A 291 -16.88 -30.63 -17.86
C ASP A 291 -15.94 -30.93 -19.03
N VAL A 292 -14.76 -30.29 -19.05
CA VAL A 292 -13.68 -30.57 -20.02
C VAL A 292 -13.24 -32.05 -19.99
N ILE A 293 -13.32 -32.72 -18.84
CA ILE A 293 -12.96 -34.14 -18.70
C ILE A 293 -14.02 -35.03 -19.37
N SER A 294 -15.30 -34.61 -19.33
CA SER A 294 -16.38 -35.27 -20.06
C SER A 294 -16.21 -35.13 -21.57
N ALA A 295 -15.66 -34.01 -22.07
CA ALA A 295 -15.20 -33.90 -23.47
C ALA A 295 -14.16 -34.98 -23.79
N VAL A 296 -13.08 -35.04 -23.00
CA VAL A 296 -11.93 -35.94 -23.26
C VAL A 296 -12.33 -37.41 -23.18
N LYS A 297 -13.20 -37.82 -22.24
CA LYS A 297 -13.77 -39.17 -22.25
C LYS A 297 -14.61 -39.43 -23.50
N SER A 298 -15.47 -38.48 -23.90
CA SER A 298 -16.33 -38.62 -25.07
C SER A 298 -15.52 -38.73 -26.37
N PHE A 299 -14.42 -37.97 -26.53
CA PHE A 299 -13.51 -38.12 -27.67
C PHE A 299 -12.80 -39.48 -27.71
N ASN A 300 -12.33 -39.98 -26.56
CA ASN A 300 -11.68 -41.30 -26.51
C ASN A 300 -12.67 -42.44 -26.82
N HIS A 301 -13.94 -42.32 -26.43
CA HIS A 301 -14.98 -43.28 -26.84
C HIS A 301 -15.36 -43.12 -28.32
N ALA A 302 -15.52 -41.89 -28.84
CA ALA A 302 -15.78 -41.62 -30.25
C ALA A 302 -14.71 -42.23 -31.18
N ALA A 303 -13.43 -42.11 -30.81
CA ALA A 303 -12.30 -42.66 -31.54
C ALA A 303 -12.25 -44.21 -31.58
N THR A 304 -13.10 -44.88 -30.79
CA THR A 304 -13.21 -46.36 -30.74
C THR A 304 -14.55 -46.90 -31.23
N ALA A 305 -15.49 -46.01 -31.61
CA ALA A 305 -16.81 -46.37 -32.12
C ALA A 305 -16.92 -46.10 -33.63
N THR A 306 -17.90 -46.71 -34.31
CA THR A 306 -18.14 -46.51 -35.75
C THR A 306 -19.63 -46.41 -36.06
N GLY A 307 -20.04 -45.37 -36.79
CA GLY A 307 -21.44 -45.13 -37.15
C GLY A 307 -22.12 -44.11 -36.22
N LYS A 308 -23.42 -44.29 -35.94
CA LYS A 308 -24.22 -43.30 -35.20
C LYS A 308 -23.68 -43.01 -33.78
N GLU A 309 -23.25 -44.02 -33.03
CA GLU A 309 -22.67 -43.80 -31.68
C GLU A 309 -21.42 -42.92 -31.73
N ALA A 310 -20.56 -43.08 -32.73
CA ALA A 310 -19.41 -42.20 -32.91
C ALA A 310 -19.87 -40.76 -33.19
N MET A 311 -20.92 -40.56 -34.00
CA MET A 311 -21.44 -39.24 -34.32
C MET A 311 -22.14 -38.56 -33.14
N ASP A 312 -22.91 -39.30 -32.34
CA ASP A 312 -23.51 -38.80 -31.10
C ASP A 312 -22.43 -38.44 -30.06
N HIS A 313 -21.37 -39.25 -29.95
CA HIS A 313 -20.20 -38.92 -29.13
C HIS A 313 -19.41 -37.72 -29.68
N TYR A 314 -19.27 -37.55 -31.00
CA TYR A 314 -18.64 -36.35 -31.59
C TYR A 314 -19.49 -35.08 -31.39
N VAL A 315 -20.82 -35.18 -31.38
CA VAL A 315 -21.71 -34.04 -31.05
C VAL A 315 -21.60 -33.67 -29.57
N ALA A 316 -21.64 -34.65 -28.67
CA ALA A 316 -21.43 -34.42 -27.24
C ALA A 316 -20.04 -33.88 -26.91
N ALA A 317 -19.01 -34.39 -27.59
CA ALA A 317 -17.63 -33.92 -27.44
C ALA A 317 -17.42 -32.54 -28.08
N GLY A 318 -18.08 -32.24 -29.20
CA GLY A 318 -18.06 -30.93 -29.85
C GLY A 318 -18.71 -29.83 -28.99
N LEU A 319 -19.84 -30.14 -28.34
CA LEU A 319 -20.47 -29.26 -27.34
C LEU A 319 -19.61 -28.99 -26.10
N SER A 320 -18.56 -29.79 -25.88
CA SER A 320 -17.71 -29.74 -24.69
C SER A 320 -16.26 -29.30 -24.99
N VAL A 321 -15.79 -29.43 -26.25
CA VAL A 321 -14.48 -28.87 -26.66
C VAL A 321 -14.50 -27.33 -26.67
N THR A 322 -15.68 -26.72 -26.76
CA THR A 322 -15.90 -25.28 -26.62
C THR A 322 -15.41 -24.74 -25.27
N SER A 323 -15.40 -25.54 -24.18
CA SER A 323 -14.78 -25.16 -22.89
C SER A 323 -13.35 -25.71 -22.71
N ALA A 324 -12.99 -26.79 -23.42
CA ALA A 324 -11.61 -27.28 -23.43
C ALA A 324 -10.64 -26.27 -24.07
N ALA A 325 -11.03 -25.70 -25.21
CA ALA A 325 -10.32 -24.61 -25.87
C ALA A 325 -10.16 -23.39 -24.95
N MET A 326 -11.11 -23.15 -24.05
CA MET A 326 -11.00 -22.07 -23.07
C MET A 326 -9.93 -22.33 -21.99
N THR A 327 -9.51 -23.55 -21.65
CA THR A 327 -8.71 -23.73 -20.40
C THR A 327 -7.24 -23.33 -20.53
N LEU A 328 -6.59 -23.62 -21.66
CA LEU A 328 -5.21 -23.15 -21.97
C LEU A 328 -5.15 -21.65 -22.31
N MET A 329 -6.27 -20.97 -22.12
CA MET A 329 -6.64 -19.72 -22.74
C MET A 329 -7.37 -18.83 -21.70
N LEU A 330 -7.93 -19.39 -20.62
CA LEU A 330 -8.54 -18.75 -19.45
C LEU A 330 -7.48 -18.12 -18.54
N GLY A 331 -6.25 -18.63 -18.55
CA GLY A 331 -5.09 -17.89 -18.02
C GLY A 331 -4.89 -16.53 -18.72
N THR A 332 -5.42 -16.38 -19.93
CA THR A 332 -5.43 -15.14 -20.73
C THR A 332 -6.86 -14.63 -21.05
N ALA A 333 -7.89 -15.15 -20.35
CA ALA A 333 -9.30 -14.83 -20.65
C ALA A 333 -10.25 -14.84 -19.43
N ALA A 334 -9.71 -15.09 -18.25
CA ALA A 334 -10.03 -14.26 -17.09
C ALA A 334 -9.41 -12.84 -17.21
N LEU A 335 -8.68 -12.56 -18.31
CA LEU A 335 -8.08 -11.27 -18.66
C LEU A 335 -8.70 -10.69 -19.96
N ALA A 336 -8.57 -11.33 -21.14
CA ALA A 336 -9.21 -10.87 -22.39
C ALA A 336 -10.34 -11.76 -22.96
N GLY A 337 -11.35 -11.13 -23.56
CA GLY A 337 -12.37 -11.83 -24.37
C GLY A 337 -11.74 -12.62 -25.53
N PHE A 338 -12.20 -13.85 -25.76
CA PHE A 338 -11.42 -14.89 -26.45
C PHE A 338 -11.05 -14.67 -27.93
N SER A 339 -9.77 -14.92 -28.27
CA SER A 339 -9.30 -15.81 -29.37
C SER A 339 -7.78 -15.70 -29.67
N PHE A 340 -7.02 -16.82 -29.50
CA PHE A 340 -5.72 -17.29 -30.12
C PHE A 340 -4.50 -16.32 -30.34
N ILE A 341 -3.19 -16.69 -30.40
CA ILE A 341 -2.23 -17.74 -29.89
C ILE A 341 -0.87 -17.50 -30.65
N GLY A 342 0.40 -17.72 -30.22
CA GLY A 342 1.11 -18.62 -29.24
C GLY A 342 2.00 -19.66 -29.99
N PRO A 343 3.21 -20.15 -29.54
CA PRO A 343 3.82 -20.16 -28.17
C PRO A 343 5.38 -19.94 -28.01
N VAL A 344 5.90 -20.00 -26.74
CA VAL A 344 7.34 -20.06 -26.25
C VAL A 344 8.01 -18.66 -26.03
N GLY A 345 8.94 -18.39 -25.07
CA GLY A 345 9.67 -19.17 -24.03
C GLY A 345 10.48 -18.28 -23.01
N LEU A 346 11.35 -18.83 -22.12
CA LEU A 346 12.01 -18.08 -21.01
C LEU A 346 13.36 -18.63 -20.44
N ALA A 347 14.14 -17.76 -19.75
CA ALA A 347 15.29 -18.03 -18.85
C ALA A 347 15.58 -16.85 -17.86
N ALA A 348 16.39 -17.01 -16.77
CA ALA A 348 16.76 -15.92 -15.82
C ALA A 348 17.90 -16.22 -14.79
N GLY A 349 18.61 -15.18 -14.28
CA GLY A 349 19.39 -15.16 -12.98
C GLY A 349 20.85 -14.60 -13.02
N LEU A 350 21.59 -14.28 -11.92
CA LEU A 350 21.33 -14.14 -10.47
C LEU A 350 22.57 -13.59 -9.65
N LEU A 351 22.44 -12.46 -8.90
CA LEU A 351 23.08 -12.09 -7.58
C LEU A 351 24.47 -11.36 -7.35
N LEU A 352 24.42 -10.23 -6.57
CA LEU A 352 25.37 -9.72 -5.50
C LEU A 352 26.72 -8.97 -5.83
N VAL A 353 27.41 -8.20 -4.92
CA VAL A 353 27.03 -7.10 -3.94
C VAL A 353 28.27 -6.41 -3.24
N ALA A 354 28.14 -5.16 -2.71
CA ALA A 354 28.99 -4.46 -1.69
C ALA A 354 30.45 -3.99 -2.00
N GLY A 355 31.03 -3.09 -1.14
CA GLY A 355 32.51 -3.00 -0.92
C GLY A 355 33.28 -1.71 -0.48
N SER A 356 32.87 -0.47 -0.79
CA SER A 356 33.25 0.84 -0.13
C SER A 356 34.66 1.19 0.45
N GLN A 357 35.25 2.32 -0.02
CA GLN A 357 36.17 3.31 0.61
C GLN A 357 36.97 3.04 1.91
N VAL A 358 38.28 3.38 1.87
CA VAL A 358 39.03 4.14 2.91
C VAL A 358 40.13 5.02 2.25
N TYR A 359 40.60 6.06 2.96
CA TYR A 359 41.89 6.76 2.80
C TYR A 359 41.99 8.00 1.87
N ALA A 360 41.37 9.09 2.32
CA ALA A 360 41.80 10.45 1.99
C ALA A 360 42.81 10.98 3.05
N ALA A 361 43.33 12.20 2.83
CA ALA A 361 44.16 12.98 3.77
C ALA A 361 45.66 12.62 3.89
N VAL A 362 46.27 12.33 2.73
CA VAL A 362 47.68 12.63 2.42
C VAL A 362 47.65 13.31 1.04
N ARG A 363 48.24 14.49 0.79
CA ARG A 363 49.01 15.45 1.63
C ARG A 363 48.70 16.90 1.17
N VAL A 364 49.29 17.93 1.79
CA VAL A 364 49.18 19.35 1.36
C VAL A 364 50.55 20.06 1.34
N VAL A 365 51.63 19.30 1.12
CA VAL A 365 53.01 19.84 0.94
C VAL A 365 53.66 19.28 -0.33
N ASP A 366 53.19 18.14 -0.84
CA ASP A 366 53.59 17.62 -2.16
C ASP A 366 52.90 18.38 -3.31
N ASP A 367 51.76 19.06 -3.04
CA ASP A 367 50.78 19.61 -4.01
C ASP A 367 51.26 20.77 -4.92
N ILE A 368 52.57 21.06 -4.92
CA ILE A 368 53.25 22.00 -5.83
C ILE A 368 54.50 21.35 -6.48
N ASP A 369 55.09 20.35 -5.83
CA ASP A 369 56.25 19.58 -6.32
C ASP A 369 55.80 18.40 -7.20
N ASP A 370 54.56 17.92 -7.02
CA ASP A 370 53.86 16.87 -7.80
C ASP A 370 53.68 17.18 -9.30
N TYR A 371 53.59 18.46 -9.69
CA TYR A 371 53.00 18.86 -10.98
C TYR A 371 54.01 19.37 -12.02
N ILE A 372 55.22 19.76 -11.62
CA ILE A 372 56.25 20.23 -12.55
C ILE A 372 57.63 19.93 -11.98
N GLU A 373 58.48 19.25 -12.73
CA GLU A 373 59.88 19.06 -12.35
C GLU A 373 60.62 20.41 -12.40
N LEU A 374 60.92 20.96 -11.22
CA LEU A 374 61.63 22.24 -11.04
C LEU A 374 63.14 21.99 -11.02
N THR A 375 63.90 22.76 -11.82
CA THR A 375 65.36 22.71 -11.77
C THR A 375 65.88 23.18 -10.41
N THR A 376 67.12 22.80 -10.06
CA THR A 376 67.73 23.09 -8.74
C THR A 376 67.73 24.58 -8.38
N HIS A 377 67.72 25.48 -9.37
CA HIS A 377 67.66 26.92 -9.17
C HIS A 377 66.22 27.45 -9.00
N GLU A 378 65.26 26.86 -9.72
CA GLU A 378 63.82 27.15 -9.57
C GLU A 378 63.28 26.65 -8.22
N ARG A 379 63.65 25.44 -7.79
CA ARG A 379 63.19 24.87 -6.50
C ARG A 379 63.64 25.74 -5.31
N LEU A 380 64.87 26.27 -5.35
CA LEU A 380 65.39 27.21 -4.35
C LEU A 380 64.63 28.56 -4.39
N ARG A 381 64.34 29.09 -5.59
CA ARG A 381 63.68 30.39 -5.78
C ARG A 381 62.17 30.35 -5.51
N THR A 382 61.49 29.25 -5.81
CA THR A 382 60.08 29.02 -5.50
C THR A 382 59.88 28.77 -4.00
N GLY A 383 60.77 28.02 -3.35
CA GLY A 383 60.79 27.91 -1.88
C GLY A 383 61.02 29.27 -1.20
N TRP A 384 61.93 30.09 -1.73
CA TRP A 384 62.14 31.47 -1.28
C TRP A 384 60.91 32.36 -1.50
N PHE A 385 60.22 32.25 -2.64
CA PHE A 385 59.00 33.01 -2.93
C PHE A 385 57.80 32.59 -2.08
N ALA A 386 57.64 31.29 -1.78
CA ALA A 386 56.63 30.80 -0.83
C ALA A 386 56.92 31.29 0.60
N PHE A 387 58.19 31.40 0.99
CA PHE A 387 58.61 31.93 2.29
C PHE A 387 58.40 33.46 2.43
N TRP A 388 58.47 34.21 1.32
CA TRP A 388 58.29 35.67 1.30
C TRP A 388 56.92 36.15 0.78
N GLY A 389 56.01 35.25 0.40
CA GLY A 389 54.66 35.59 -0.10
C GLY A 389 54.63 36.24 -1.49
N ILE A 390 55.60 35.91 -2.36
CA ILE A 390 55.78 36.54 -3.68
C ILE A 390 55.26 35.60 -4.79
N SER A 391 54.55 36.14 -5.78
CA SER A 391 54.03 35.37 -6.92
C SER A 391 55.14 34.87 -7.86
N PRO A 392 55.09 33.61 -8.37
CA PRO A 392 56.07 33.09 -9.34
C PRO A 392 56.08 33.80 -10.70
N ASP A 393 57.15 33.61 -11.49
CA ASP A 393 57.28 34.18 -12.84
C ASP A 393 56.20 33.65 -13.82
N GLU A 394 55.79 34.46 -14.81
CA GLU A 394 54.65 34.17 -15.70
C GLU A 394 54.78 32.86 -16.51
N ASN A 395 56.00 32.45 -16.90
CA ASN A 395 56.24 31.16 -17.55
C ASN A 395 56.01 29.98 -16.59
N ILE A 396 56.43 30.12 -15.32
CA ILE A 396 56.12 29.16 -14.27
C ILE A 396 54.62 29.18 -13.99
N GLN A 397 53.96 30.34 -13.89
CA GLN A 397 52.49 30.42 -13.73
C GLN A 397 51.75 29.77 -14.91
N THR A 398 52.25 29.88 -16.14
CA THR A 398 51.63 29.28 -17.34
C THR A 398 51.76 27.77 -17.34
N ARG A 399 52.98 27.24 -17.12
CA ARG A 399 53.23 25.79 -16.99
C ARG A 399 52.49 25.20 -15.79
N HIS A 400 52.49 25.91 -14.65
CA HIS A 400 51.73 25.56 -13.46
C HIS A 400 50.22 25.58 -13.73
N ALA A 401 49.67 26.59 -14.39
CA ALA A 401 48.23 26.63 -14.69
C ALA A 401 47.79 25.45 -15.57
N ILE A 402 48.56 25.11 -16.61
CA ILE A 402 48.26 23.94 -17.45
C ILE A 402 48.41 22.64 -16.67
N ALA A 403 49.57 22.40 -16.04
CA ALA A 403 49.83 21.16 -15.32
C ALA A 403 48.91 20.98 -14.11
N LYS A 404 48.75 22.02 -13.29
CA LYS A 404 47.81 22.03 -12.16
C LYS A 404 46.38 21.82 -12.63
N SER A 405 45.88 22.53 -13.65
CA SER A 405 44.52 22.28 -14.14
C SER A 405 44.37 20.89 -14.76
N THR A 406 45.40 20.34 -15.40
CA THR A 406 45.38 18.96 -15.92
C THR A 406 45.25 17.95 -14.78
N VAL A 407 46.02 18.09 -13.70
CA VAL A 407 45.98 17.13 -12.59
C VAL A 407 44.86 17.43 -11.58
N GLU A 408 44.40 18.68 -11.42
CA GLU A 408 43.15 19.01 -10.72
C GLU A 408 41.95 18.42 -11.45
N HIS A 409 41.91 18.46 -12.79
CA HIS A 409 40.85 17.80 -13.56
C HIS A 409 40.96 16.27 -13.47
N SER A 410 42.18 15.71 -13.55
CA SER A 410 42.42 14.27 -13.34
C SER A 410 41.97 13.81 -11.95
N ARG A 411 42.33 14.55 -10.90
CA ARG A 411 41.94 14.30 -9.51
C ARG A 411 40.42 14.48 -9.33
N LEU A 412 39.79 15.45 -10.02
CA LEU A 412 38.35 15.66 -10.00
C LEU A 412 37.58 14.50 -10.65
N LEU A 413 38.02 14.03 -11.82
CA LEU A 413 37.44 12.86 -12.49
C LEU A 413 37.62 11.61 -11.63
N GLN A 414 38.82 11.32 -11.12
CA GLN A 414 39.07 10.16 -10.26
C GLN A 414 38.29 10.24 -8.92
N ALA A 415 38.18 11.41 -8.31
CA ALA A 415 37.39 11.60 -7.09
C ALA A 415 35.88 11.48 -7.35
N THR A 416 35.40 11.95 -8.52
CA THR A 416 34.00 11.79 -8.94
C THR A 416 33.68 10.32 -9.21
N ALA A 417 34.57 9.61 -9.92
CA ALA A 417 34.46 8.18 -10.17
C ALA A 417 34.41 7.38 -8.84
N ARG A 418 35.34 7.61 -7.91
CA ARG A 418 35.29 6.99 -6.57
C ARG A 418 33.99 7.31 -5.84
N LYS A 419 33.56 8.57 -5.82
CA LYS A 419 32.30 9.01 -5.19
C LYS A 419 31.04 8.37 -5.82
N LEU A 420 31.09 7.99 -7.09
CA LEU A 420 30.04 7.22 -7.76
C LEU A 420 30.12 5.73 -7.37
N LEU A 421 31.30 5.10 -7.49
CA LEU A 421 31.59 3.69 -7.14
C LEU A 421 31.44 3.37 -5.64
N GLU A 422 31.44 4.38 -4.78
CA GLU A 422 31.21 4.25 -3.33
C GLU A 422 29.82 4.73 -2.91
N GLY A 423 29.11 5.41 -3.83
CA GLY A 423 27.80 6.02 -3.64
C GLY A 423 26.76 5.47 -4.62
N ARG A 424 26.33 6.30 -5.57
CA ARG A 424 25.16 6.01 -6.43
C ARG A 424 25.29 4.79 -7.35
N LEU A 425 26.51 4.38 -7.71
CA LEU A 425 26.78 3.26 -8.62
C LEU A 425 27.44 2.06 -7.90
N LYS A 426 27.59 2.12 -6.57
CA LYS A 426 28.33 1.13 -5.75
C LYS A 426 27.94 -0.33 -5.97
N ASP A 427 26.64 -0.56 -6.15
CA ASP A 427 26.06 -1.90 -6.25
C ASP A 427 25.74 -2.29 -7.71
N SER A 428 25.95 -1.38 -8.67
CA SER A 428 25.72 -1.60 -10.12
C SER A 428 26.99 -1.61 -10.98
N THR A 429 28.09 -1.06 -10.48
CA THR A 429 29.27 -0.73 -11.31
C THR A 429 30.55 -1.07 -10.55
N GLU A 430 31.47 -1.78 -11.20
CA GLU A 430 32.75 -2.19 -10.61
C GLU A 430 33.95 -1.45 -11.21
N VAL A 431 33.82 -0.86 -12.39
CA VAL A 431 34.84 0.01 -13.00
C VAL A 431 34.18 1.26 -13.60
N ILE A 432 34.83 2.40 -13.45
CA ILE A 432 34.58 3.60 -14.25
C ILE A 432 35.83 3.89 -15.07
N VAL A 433 35.69 4.10 -16.37
CA VAL A 433 36.78 4.56 -17.25
C VAL A 433 36.41 5.95 -17.77
N ASN A 434 37.29 6.92 -17.59
CA ASN A 434 37.14 8.27 -18.11
C ASN A 434 38.01 8.42 -19.36
N GLY A 435 37.52 9.12 -20.38
CA GLY A 435 38.28 9.39 -21.60
C GLY A 435 39.49 10.29 -21.36
N GLY A 436 40.39 10.28 -22.33
CA GLY A 436 41.55 11.17 -22.35
C GLY A 436 41.14 12.64 -22.56
N PHE A 437 41.98 13.55 -22.09
CA PHE A 437 41.78 14.99 -22.28
C PHE A 437 43.12 15.75 -22.23
N THR A 438 43.09 16.97 -22.77
CA THR A 438 44.16 17.95 -22.72
C THR A 438 43.63 19.28 -22.16
N VAL A 439 44.52 20.17 -21.70
CA VAL A 439 44.13 21.48 -21.15
C VAL A 439 44.86 22.61 -21.87
N GLU A 440 44.12 23.40 -22.63
CA GLU A 440 44.64 24.60 -23.31
C GLU A 440 44.26 25.89 -22.58
N LEU A 441 45.00 26.97 -22.83
CA LEU A 441 44.79 28.27 -22.20
C LEU A 441 44.10 29.26 -23.15
N THR A 442 42.76 29.22 -23.19
CA THR A 442 41.96 30.05 -24.10
C THR A 442 41.80 31.51 -23.60
N PRO A 443 41.82 32.53 -24.47
CA PRO A 443 41.68 33.94 -24.07
C PRO A 443 40.23 34.30 -23.70
N THR A 444 39.91 34.29 -22.41
CA THR A 444 38.59 34.66 -21.89
C THR A 444 38.57 36.14 -21.50
N ARG A 445 37.60 36.93 -22.00
CA ARG A 445 37.36 38.29 -21.48
C ARG A 445 36.60 38.20 -20.16
N VAL A 446 37.19 38.70 -19.08
CA VAL A 446 36.48 38.91 -17.80
C VAL A 446 36.26 40.41 -17.57
N PRO A 447 35.11 40.81 -17.03
CA PRO A 447 34.96 42.18 -16.53
C PRO A 447 35.89 42.38 -15.34
N SER A 448 36.68 43.46 -15.40
CA SER A 448 37.62 43.90 -14.37
C SER A 448 37.33 45.35 -14.07
N PHE A 449 36.99 45.66 -12.82
CA PHE A 449 36.84 47.05 -12.41
C PHE A 449 38.22 47.71 -12.36
N ASP A 450 38.39 48.78 -13.12
CA ASP A 450 39.55 49.66 -13.04
C ASP A 450 39.29 50.65 -11.90
N TRP A 451 40.09 50.58 -10.84
CA TRP A 451 39.88 51.35 -9.62
C TRP A 451 40.35 52.81 -9.74
N ASP A 452 41.32 53.09 -10.62
CA ASP A 452 41.80 54.44 -10.88
C ASP A 452 40.89 55.17 -11.89
N ALA A 453 40.33 54.45 -12.87
CA ALA A 453 39.39 54.98 -13.86
C ALA A 453 37.90 54.82 -13.48
N GLN A 454 37.59 54.16 -12.36
CA GLN A 454 36.25 53.83 -11.85
C GLN A 454 35.26 53.24 -12.88
N GLN A 455 35.75 52.37 -13.76
CA GLN A 455 34.94 51.77 -14.83
C GLN A 455 35.21 50.28 -15.03
N TYR A 456 34.19 49.56 -15.51
CA TYR A 456 34.35 48.15 -15.91
C TYR A 456 35.06 48.06 -17.26
N THR A 457 36.30 47.59 -17.24
CA THR A 457 37.07 47.21 -18.44
C THR A 457 36.94 45.71 -18.69
N TYR A 458 37.19 45.25 -19.91
CA TYR A 458 37.28 43.81 -20.21
C TYR A 458 38.74 43.38 -20.28
N LYS A 459 39.26 42.82 -19.19
CA LYS A 459 40.60 42.23 -19.18
C LYS A 459 40.55 40.85 -19.84
N THR A 460 41.38 40.64 -20.85
CA THR A 460 41.55 39.29 -21.42
C THR A 460 42.48 38.51 -20.50
N VAL A 461 41.95 37.47 -19.86
CA VAL A 461 42.71 36.53 -19.03
C VAL A 461 42.70 35.17 -19.72
N ARG A 462 43.86 34.51 -19.78
CA ARG A 462 43.92 33.14 -20.27
C ARG A 462 43.36 32.21 -19.20
N LYS A 463 42.38 31.37 -19.55
CA LYS A 463 41.78 30.38 -18.63
C LYS A 463 41.99 28.96 -19.17
N PRO A 464 42.16 27.96 -18.29
CA PRO A 464 42.17 26.57 -18.70
C PRO A 464 40.82 26.19 -19.33
N HIS A 465 40.90 25.53 -20.47
CA HIS A 465 39.80 24.94 -21.21
C HIS A 465 40.18 23.49 -21.47
N VAL A 466 39.34 22.56 -21.03
CA VAL A 466 39.53 21.13 -21.27
C VAL A 466 39.07 20.82 -22.70
N ILE A 467 39.88 20.04 -23.42
CA ILE A 467 39.59 19.51 -24.74
C ILE A 467 39.80 17.99 -24.65
N ASP A 468 38.70 17.25 -24.77
CA ASP A 468 38.71 15.78 -24.75
C ASP A 468 39.50 15.25 -25.96
N SER A 469 40.21 14.13 -25.81
CA SER A 469 41.04 13.54 -26.86
C SER A 469 40.36 12.37 -27.57
N ASP A 470 40.89 12.00 -28.74
CA ASP A 470 40.47 10.82 -29.52
C ASP A 470 41.05 9.53 -28.89
N ASP A 471 40.21 8.72 -28.24
CA ASP A 471 40.61 7.49 -27.57
C ASP A 471 40.47 6.23 -28.44
N THR A 472 41.29 5.20 -28.17
CA THR A 472 41.16 3.88 -28.81
C THR A 472 41.48 2.78 -27.81
N LEU A 473 40.47 1.99 -27.42
CA LEU A 473 40.53 1.01 -26.34
C LEU A 473 39.88 -0.33 -26.74
N ASP A 474 40.53 -1.44 -26.42
CA ASP A 474 39.96 -2.79 -26.48
C ASP A 474 39.98 -3.39 -25.08
N ALA A 475 38.79 -3.53 -24.48
CA ALA A 475 38.61 -4.00 -23.11
C ALA A 475 37.85 -5.33 -23.03
N ARG A 476 37.70 -6.08 -24.13
CA ARG A 476 36.89 -7.31 -24.18
C ARG A 476 37.29 -8.36 -23.15
N SER A 477 38.59 -8.43 -22.82
CA SER A 477 39.16 -9.32 -21.79
C SER A 477 39.12 -8.76 -20.36
N GLY A 478 38.50 -7.59 -20.15
CA GLY A 478 38.47 -6.86 -18.88
C GLY A 478 39.30 -5.58 -18.88
N VAL A 479 39.00 -4.67 -17.95
CA VAL A 479 39.79 -3.45 -17.72
C VAL A 479 40.89 -3.72 -16.70
N THR A 480 42.14 -3.36 -17.02
CA THR A 480 43.32 -3.58 -16.18
C THR A 480 43.76 -2.31 -15.45
N ALA A 481 44.57 -2.46 -14.39
CA ALA A 481 44.98 -1.36 -13.51
C ALA A 481 45.91 -0.31 -14.16
N ASP A 482 46.43 -0.62 -15.35
CA ASP A 482 47.26 0.22 -16.22
C ASP A 482 46.46 0.90 -17.35
N MET A 483 45.16 0.62 -17.49
CA MET A 483 44.30 1.32 -18.46
C MET A 483 44.15 2.81 -18.08
N PRO A 484 44.39 3.77 -19.01
CA PRO A 484 44.19 5.19 -18.77
C PRO A 484 42.77 5.51 -18.29
N GLY A 485 42.64 6.49 -17.39
CA GLY A 485 41.34 6.98 -16.90
C GLY A 485 40.53 6.00 -16.04
N ALA A 486 40.99 4.77 -15.83
CA ALA A 486 40.28 3.74 -15.08
C ALA A 486 40.29 3.98 -13.56
N ALA A 487 39.16 3.68 -12.92
CA ALA A 487 38.93 3.72 -11.48
C ALA A 487 38.09 2.51 -11.06
N PHE A 488 38.60 1.74 -10.11
CA PHE A 488 38.00 0.48 -9.68
C PHE A 488 37.18 0.68 -8.40
N GLY A 489 35.98 0.13 -8.39
CA GLY A 489 35.17 -0.11 -7.20
C GLY A 489 35.37 -1.52 -6.69
N ALA A 490 34.42 -2.02 -5.91
CA ALA A 490 34.42 -3.41 -5.48
C ALA A 490 33.73 -4.30 -6.55
N PRO A 491 34.35 -5.42 -6.95
CA PRO A 491 33.80 -6.30 -7.98
C PRO A 491 32.50 -6.98 -7.54
N GLY A 492 31.71 -7.44 -8.51
CA GLY A 492 30.50 -8.24 -8.27
C GLY A 492 29.97 -8.82 -9.57
N ALA A 493 29.37 -10.01 -9.54
CA ALA A 493 29.04 -10.76 -10.76
C ALA A 493 28.25 -9.93 -11.79
N HIS A 494 27.24 -9.19 -11.31
CA HIS A 494 26.33 -8.37 -12.14
C HIS A 494 26.68 -6.88 -12.18
N LYS A 495 27.88 -6.50 -11.71
CA LYS A 495 28.34 -5.11 -11.83
C LYS A 495 28.99 -4.88 -13.19
N GLY A 496 28.61 -3.78 -13.82
CA GLY A 496 29.12 -3.36 -15.13
C GLY A 496 30.27 -2.36 -15.08
N VAL A 497 30.63 -1.85 -16.26
CA VAL A 497 31.55 -0.72 -16.46
C VAL A 497 30.76 0.51 -16.86
N ALA A 498 31.16 1.70 -16.40
CA ALA A 498 30.70 2.96 -16.97
C ALA A 498 31.86 3.72 -17.64
N TRP A 499 31.68 4.08 -18.91
CA TRP A 499 32.64 4.77 -19.75
C TRP A 499 32.20 6.24 -19.90
N PHE A 500 32.98 7.21 -19.44
CA PHE A 500 32.71 8.64 -19.60
C PHE A 500 33.66 9.22 -20.65
N ILE A 501 33.23 9.18 -21.91
CA ILE A 501 34.11 9.27 -23.08
C ILE A 501 34.33 10.74 -23.52
N GLY A 502 33.38 11.64 -23.23
CA GLY A 502 33.50 13.04 -23.61
C GLY A 502 33.31 13.29 -25.12
N GLY A 503 34.00 14.29 -25.66
CA GLY A 503 33.76 14.90 -26.98
C GLY A 503 34.76 14.59 -28.11
N GLY A 504 35.71 13.66 -27.93
CA GLY A 504 36.68 13.23 -28.95
C GLY A 504 36.10 12.34 -30.05
N ASN A 505 36.95 11.76 -30.89
CA ASN A 505 36.59 10.69 -31.83
C ASN A 505 37.12 9.34 -31.32
N ASP A 506 36.23 8.46 -30.87
CA ASP A 506 36.61 7.36 -29.97
C ASP A 506 36.19 6.00 -30.50
N THR A 507 37.10 5.02 -30.41
CA THR A 507 36.81 3.61 -30.70
C THR A 507 36.99 2.77 -29.45
N ILE A 508 35.90 2.22 -28.92
CA ILE A 508 35.93 1.45 -27.66
C ILE A 508 35.20 0.12 -27.86
N LEU A 509 35.89 -0.99 -27.58
CA LEU A 509 35.29 -2.31 -27.41
C LEU A 509 35.15 -2.59 -25.91
N GLY A 510 33.92 -2.71 -25.42
CA GLY A 510 33.58 -2.95 -24.01
C GLY A 510 34.01 -4.32 -23.50
N ILE A 511 33.73 -4.61 -22.22
CA ILE A 511 33.98 -5.95 -21.65
C ILE A 511 32.92 -6.91 -22.19
N GLU A 512 33.36 -8.02 -22.79
CA GLU A 512 32.47 -8.98 -23.45
C GLU A 512 31.46 -9.64 -22.48
N LYS A 513 31.92 -10.03 -21.28
CA LYS A 513 31.12 -10.79 -20.30
C LYS A 513 30.51 -9.94 -19.18
N LYS A 514 30.35 -8.62 -19.38
CA LYS A 514 29.78 -7.68 -18.41
C LYS A 514 28.94 -6.61 -19.12
N PRO A 515 27.94 -6.00 -18.46
CA PRO A 515 27.24 -4.86 -19.02
C PRO A 515 28.11 -3.59 -19.00
N ASN A 516 27.97 -2.75 -20.02
CA ASN A 516 28.74 -1.56 -20.33
C ASN A 516 27.78 -0.37 -20.50
N ARG A 517 28.04 0.73 -19.80
CA ARG A 517 27.30 1.99 -19.97
C ARG A 517 28.21 3.07 -20.55
N PHE A 518 27.99 3.45 -21.80
CA PHE A 518 28.79 4.43 -22.52
C PHE A 518 28.14 5.82 -22.49
N TYR A 519 28.65 6.72 -21.65
CA TYR A 519 28.31 8.14 -21.64
C TYR A 519 29.18 8.88 -22.66
N TYR A 520 28.56 9.44 -23.71
CA TYR A 520 29.27 10.03 -24.85
C TYR A 520 28.73 11.40 -25.28
N GLY A 521 29.65 12.28 -25.67
CA GLY A 521 29.40 13.66 -26.09
C GLY A 521 29.39 13.85 -27.61
N ALA A 522 30.04 14.91 -28.07
CA ALA A 522 30.24 15.20 -29.50
C ALA A 522 31.35 14.33 -30.12
N GLY A 523 31.62 14.52 -31.42
CA GLY A 523 32.62 13.74 -32.17
C GLY A 523 32.09 12.39 -32.67
N ILE A 524 32.89 11.72 -33.49
CA ILE A 524 32.53 10.45 -34.14
C ILE A 524 32.90 9.29 -33.22
N LYS A 525 31.93 8.52 -32.73
CA LYS A 525 32.19 7.34 -31.89
C LYS A 525 32.05 6.04 -32.68
N ASN A 526 32.75 5.00 -32.24
CA ASN A 526 32.63 3.62 -32.71
C ASN A 526 32.66 2.70 -31.49
N LEU A 527 31.50 2.47 -30.89
CA LEU A 527 31.37 1.85 -29.57
C LEU A 527 30.73 0.46 -29.71
N SER A 528 31.31 -0.53 -29.06
CA SER A 528 30.81 -1.91 -29.03
C SER A 528 30.59 -2.39 -27.61
N GLY A 529 29.42 -2.97 -27.34
CA GLY A 529 29.08 -3.72 -26.15
C GLY A 529 29.62 -5.16 -26.16
N GLY A 530 28.90 -6.07 -25.50
CA GLY A 530 29.29 -7.46 -25.24
C GLY A 530 28.11 -8.45 -25.29
N GLU A 531 27.92 -9.21 -24.21
CA GLU A 531 26.92 -10.28 -24.07
C GLU A 531 25.88 -10.03 -22.93
N ASN A 532 25.73 -8.79 -22.46
CA ASN A 532 24.80 -8.41 -21.39
C ASN A 532 24.23 -7.03 -21.71
N ASP A 533 22.99 -6.75 -21.26
CA ASP A 533 22.28 -5.47 -21.45
C ASP A 533 23.19 -4.22 -21.31
N ASP A 534 23.57 -3.65 -22.44
CA ASP A 534 24.46 -2.49 -22.58
C ASP A 534 23.66 -1.19 -22.78
N GLU A 535 24.23 -0.04 -22.41
CA GLU A 535 23.51 1.26 -22.42
C GLU A 535 24.35 2.41 -23.01
N PHE A 536 23.87 3.01 -24.10
CA PHE A 536 24.53 4.10 -24.83
C PHE A 536 23.87 5.43 -24.51
N VAL A 537 24.48 6.20 -23.60
CA VAL A 537 23.94 7.45 -23.06
C VAL A 537 24.52 8.64 -23.83
N PHE A 538 23.71 9.22 -24.72
CA PHE A 538 24.08 10.40 -25.49
C PHE A 538 23.88 11.66 -24.63
N GLU A 539 24.98 12.23 -24.12
CA GLU A 539 24.98 13.46 -23.31
C GLU A 539 24.98 14.74 -24.17
N GLY A 540 25.50 14.65 -25.40
CA GLY A 540 25.58 15.78 -26.33
C GLY A 540 24.26 16.15 -27.04
N ALA A 541 23.17 15.41 -26.83
CA ALA A 541 22.01 15.42 -27.75
C ALA A 541 21.26 16.76 -27.82
N ALA A 542 20.96 17.39 -26.68
CA ALA A 542 20.26 18.68 -26.67
C ALA A 542 21.12 19.83 -27.23
N GLU A 543 22.44 19.73 -27.06
CA GLU A 543 23.44 20.69 -27.54
C GLU A 543 23.65 20.54 -29.06
N LEU A 544 23.56 19.31 -29.57
CA LEU A 544 23.58 19.01 -31.01
C LEU A 544 22.32 19.57 -31.71
N LEU A 545 21.13 19.46 -31.13
CA LEU A 545 19.93 20.08 -31.71
C LEU A 545 20.01 21.62 -31.73
N LYS A 546 20.58 22.23 -30.69
CA LYS A 546 20.80 23.69 -30.64
C LYS A 546 21.76 24.13 -31.75
N ASN A 547 22.97 23.56 -31.78
CA ASN A 547 24.07 24.03 -32.61
C ASN A 547 24.06 23.48 -34.05
N GLY A 548 23.72 22.20 -34.22
CA GLY A 548 23.77 21.46 -35.49
C GLY A 548 25.00 20.56 -35.61
N PRO A 549 24.95 19.54 -36.49
CA PRO A 549 26.08 18.65 -36.73
C PRO A 549 27.26 19.41 -37.37
N LYS A 550 28.48 19.05 -36.99
CA LYS A 550 29.73 19.61 -37.55
C LYS A 550 30.40 18.64 -38.53
N ASP A 551 30.25 17.34 -38.28
CA ASP A 551 31.07 16.29 -38.87
C ASP A 551 30.26 15.48 -39.92
N PRO A 552 30.88 15.11 -41.06
CA PRO A 552 30.16 14.49 -42.19
C PRO A 552 30.02 12.96 -42.11
N LEU A 553 30.61 12.32 -41.10
CA LEU A 553 30.58 10.86 -40.90
C LEU A 553 29.67 10.51 -39.72
N PRO A 554 28.90 9.41 -39.79
CA PRO A 554 28.05 8.98 -38.68
C PRO A 554 28.86 8.26 -37.58
N THR A 555 28.42 8.43 -36.35
CA THR A 555 28.80 7.57 -35.21
C THR A 555 28.25 6.15 -35.43
N ALA A 556 28.93 5.12 -34.93
CA ALA A 556 28.46 3.74 -34.90
C ALA A 556 28.34 3.24 -33.46
N LEU A 557 27.19 2.68 -33.11
CA LEU A 557 26.92 2.02 -31.83
C LEU A 557 26.50 0.58 -32.11
N LYS A 558 27.18 -0.36 -31.45
CA LYS A 558 26.87 -1.79 -31.47
C LYS A 558 26.59 -2.21 -30.03
N GLY A 559 25.42 -2.76 -29.71
CA GLY A 559 25.21 -3.46 -28.45
C GLY A 559 25.99 -4.77 -28.47
N GLY A 560 25.29 -5.89 -28.61
CA GLY A 560 25.90 -7.14 -29.05
C GLY A 560 24.93 -8.31 -28.98
N LEU A 561 25.00 -9.03 -27.87
CA LEU A 561 23.93 -9.89 -27.36
C LEU A 561 23.46 -9.30 -26.03
N GLY A 562 22.17 -9.06 -25.86
CA GLY A 562 21.63 -8.40 -24.67
C GLY A 562 20.22 -7.91 -24.93
N ASN A 563 19.78 -6.94 -24.13
CA ASN A 563 18.62 -6.08 -24.41
C ASN A 563 19.14 -4.64 -24.35
N ASP A 564 19.69 -4.15 -25.46
CA ASP A 564 20.60 -3.03 -25.45
C ASP A 564 19.85 -1.70 -25.63
N THR A 565 20.31 -0.64 -24.96
CA THR A 565 19.52 0.58 -24.73
C THR A 565 20.21 1.87 -25.19
N LEU A 566 19.55 2.64 -26.05
CA LEU A 566 19.96 4.01 -26.42
C LEU A 566 19.25 5.06 -25.55
N VAL A 567 20.01 5.91 -24.85
CA VAL A 567 19.44 6.95 -23.95
C VAL A 567 19.83 8.34 -24.47
N VAL A 568 18.87 9.07 -25.03
CA VAL A 568 19.09 10.41 -25.61
C VAL A 568 18.82 11.49 -24.57
N THR A 569 19.86 11.97 -23.88
CA THR A 569 19.71 12.80 -22.67
C THR A 569 19.79 14.31 -22.89
N GLY A 570 19.36 15.06 -21.87
CA GLY A 570 19.35 16.52 -21.85
C GLY A 570 17.94 17.10 -21.75
N SER A 571 17.79 18.38 -22.09
CA SER A 571 16.50 19.08 -22.08
C SER A 571 16.46 20.15 -23.17
N TYR A 572 15.44 20.07 -24.03
CA TYR A 572 15.31 20.90 -25.23
C TYR A 572 14.20 21.94 -25.11
N THR A 573 14.37 22.89 -24.18
CA THR A 573 13.41 23.98 -23.93
C THR A 573 13.51 25.11 -24.97
N GLY A 574 14.73 25.49 -25.35
CA GLY A 574 15.00 26.52 -26.36
C GLY A 574 14.86 26.00 -27.79
N ARG A 575 13.61 25.79 -28.23
CA ARG A 575 13.25 25.23 -29.54
C ARG A 575 13.90 25.99 -30.71
N ASN A 576 14.71 25.32 -31.52
CA ASN A 576 15.20 25.83 -32.80
C ASN A 576 14.11 25.68 -33.88
N PRO A 577 13.78 26.71 -34.69
CA PRO A 577 12.74 26.62 -35.73
C PRO A 577 13.09 25.70 -36.92
N GLN A 578 14.34 25.25 -37.03
CA GLN A 578 14.81 24.32 -38.07
C GLN A 578 14.97 22.87 -37.60
N ARG A 579 15.13 22.61 -36.29
CA ARG A 579 15.47 21.28 -35.73
C ARG A 579 14.57 20.93 -34.56
N PHE A 580 13.82 19.83 -34.68
CA PHE A 580 12.67 19.53 -33.81
C PHE A 580 12.97 18.46 -32.76
N GLY A 581 13.74 17.43 -33.15
CA GLY A 581 14.08 16.27 -32.34
C GLY A 581 14.78 15.21 -33.19
N TYR A 582 14.77 13.97 -32.71
CA TYR A 582 15.42 12.83 -33.36
C TYR A 582 14.41 11.91 -34.03
N PHE A 583 14.79 11.39 -35.21
CA PHE A 583 14.16 10.23 -35.83
C PHE A 583 15.06 9.04 -35.51
N ILE A 584 14.53 8.12 -34.70
CA ILE A 584 15.19 6.91 -34.21
C ILE A 584 14.43 5.73 -34.81
N ASP A 585 15.16 4.77 -35.32
CA ASP A 585 14.62 3.71 -36.16
C ASP A 585 15.52 2.49 -35.91
N LEU A 586 15.06 1.63 -35.00
CA LEU A 586 15.85 0.52 -34.48
C LEU A 586 15.99 -0.58 -35.54
N GLU A 587 14.91 -0.87 -36.28
CA GLU A 587 14.89 -1.83 -37.40
C GLU A 587 15.81 -1.43 -38.58
N ASP A 588 15.85 -0.17 -39.06
CA ASP A 588 16.84 0.28 -40.07
C ASP A 588 18.23 0.57 -39.45
N GLY A 589 18.38 0.44 -38.14
CA GLY A 589 19.65 0.66 -37.45
C GLY A 589 20.16 2.10 -37.57
N ARG A 590 19.30 3.13 -37.35
CA ARG A 590 19.67 4.55 -37.52
C ARG A 590 19.10 5.49 -36.46
N LEU A 591 19.89 6.50 -36.10
CA LEU A 591 19.42 7.74 -35.46
C LEU A 591 19.79 8.96 -36.33
N SER A 592 18.83 9.86 -36.50
CA SER A 592 18.88 11.00 -37.41
C SER A 592 18.27 12.27 -36.79
N ILE A 593 18.68 13.45 -37.23
CA ILE A 593 18.10 14.73 -36.79
C ILE A 593 16.94 15.13 -37.70
N ILE A 594 15.74 15.33 -37.13
CA ILE A 594 14.56 15.84 -37.84
C ILE A 594 14.75 17.33 -38.12
N THR A 595 14.95 17.66 -39.39
CA THR A 595 15.28 19.01 -39.86
C THR A 595 14.23 19.51 -40.86
N ARG A 596 13.91 20.79 -40.83
CA ARG A 596 13.10 21.47 -41.85
C ARG A 596 13.99 22.09 -42.92
N ASP A 597 13.74 21.75 -44.18
CA ASP A 597 14.26 22.47 -45.34
C ASP A 597 13.56 23.83 -45.47
N GLN A 598 14.34 24.90 -45.62
CA GLN A 598 13.82 26.26 -45.82
C GLN A 598 13.44 26.56 -47.27
N ALA A 599 13.87 25.75 -48.24
CA ALA A 599 13.55 25.95 -49.65
C ALA A 599 12.15 25.42 -50.03
N ASN A 600 11.75 24.27 -49.48
CA ASN A 600 10.51 23.57 -49.88
C ASN A 600 9.52 23.31 -48.72
N ASP A 601 9.79 23.82 -47.50
CA ASP A 601 9.06 23.50 -46.24
C ASP A 601 8.93 21.99 -45.93
N SER A 602 9.80 21.18 -46.53
CA SER A 602 9.82 19.72 -46.34
C SER A 602 10.62 19.33 -45.09
N ARG A 603 10.26 18.22 -44.44
CA ARG A 603 11.08 17.62 -43.37
C ARG A 603 12.03 16.60 -43.98
N PHE A 604 13.30 16.66 -43.59
CA PHE A 604 14.33 15.68 -43.97
C PHE A 604 15.15 15.24 -42.76
N ASN A 605 15.68 14.03 -42.83
CA ASN A 605 16.43 13.38 -41.75
C ASN A 605 17.93 13.36 -42.09
N TYR A 606 18.75 14.02 -41.27
CA TYR A 606 20.21 13.90 -41.37
C TYR A 606 20.68 12.72 -40.52
N ARG A 607 21.11 11.62 -41.15
CA ARG A 607 21.62 10.42 -40.44
C ARG A 607 22.91 10.79 -39.69
N HIS A 608 22.88 10.67 -38.37
CA HIS A 608 23.98 11.02 -37.47
C HIS A 608 24.62 9.79 -36.82
N THR A 609 23.86 8.73 -36.63
CA THR A 609 24.31 7.51 -35.96
C THR A 609 23.77 6.26 -36.66
N LEU A 610 24.59 5.23 -36.73
CA LEU A 610 24.24 3.85 -37.06
C LEU A 610 24.09 3.05 -35.76
N LEU A 611 23.08 2.19 -35.70
CA LEU A 611 22.73 1.33 -34.57
C LEU A 611 22.75 -0.13 -35.04
N GLU A 612 23.22 -1.05 -34.21
CA GLU A 612 23.34 -2.48 -34.50
C GLU A 612 23.20 -3.25 -33.18
N SER A 613 22.23 -4.18 -33.07
CA SER A 613 21.75 -4.72 -31.78
C SER A 613 21.44 -3.62 -30.76
N ILE A 614 20.32 -2.90 -30.94
CA ILE A 614 19.81 -1.88 -30.00
C ILE A 614 18.27 -1.95 -30.02
N GLU A 615 17.68 -2.60 -29.03
CA GLU A 615 16.24 -2.90 -28.99
C GLU A 615 15.45 -1.93 -28.10
N ASN A 616 16.11 -1.00 -27.40
CA ASN A 616 15.47 -0.19 -26.36
C ASN A 616 15.88 1.29 -26.49
N VAL A 617 14.97 2.21 -26.14
CA VAL A 617 15.25 3.66 -26.27
C VAL A 617 14.59 4.53 -25.20
N GLU A 618 15.33 5.53 -24.72
CA GLU A 618 14.82 6.63 -23.89
C GLU A 618 15.01 7.98 -24.61
N THR A 619 13.92 8.71 -24.86
CA THR A 619 13.92 9.86 -25.79
C THR A 619 14.26 11.19 -25.13
N LEU A 620 14.63 12.19 -25.94
CA LEU A 620 15.03 13.51 -25.47
C LEU A 620 13.84 14.34 -24.94
N ALA A 621 13.95 14.75 -23.67
CA ALA A 621 12.95 15.58 -23.00
C ALA A 621 12.71 16.94 -23.69
N GLY A 622 11.44 17.22 -24.02
CA GLY A 622 10.98 18.48 -24.61
C GLY A 622 11.12 18.61 -26.14
N ALA A 623 11.89 17.72 -26.78
CA ALA A 623 11.99 17.61 -28.23
C ALA A 623 10.76 16.93 -28.86
N GLU A 624 10.62 17.02 -30.18
CA GLU A 624 9.61 16.29 -30.97
C GLU A 624 10.32 15.17 -31.72
N ASN A 625 10.36 13.96 -31.12
CA ASN A 625 11.05 12.80 -31.69
C ASN A 625 10.06 11.88 -32.43
N LYS A 626 10.55 11.05 -33.36
CA LYS A 626 9.85 9.84 -33.81
C LYS A 626 10.72 8.62 -33.52
N VAL A 627 10.09 7.55 -33.05
CA VAL A 627 10.69 6.23 -32.82
C VAL A 627 9.98 5.21 -33.73
N ILE A 628 10.76 4.38 -34.41
CA ILE A 628 10.35 3.06 -34.90
C ILE A 628 11.16 2.03 -34.10
N GLY A 629 10.49 1.05 -33.50
CA GLY A 629 11.15 -0.07 -32.80
C GLY A 629 11.53 -1.21 -33.74
N THR A 630 11.22 -2.46 -33.37
CA THR A 630 11.60 -3.69 -34.10
C THR A 630 10.46 -4.72 -34.11
N ASP A 631 10.56 -5.78 -34.91
CA ASP A 631 9.68 -6.97 -34.85
C ASP A 631 9.97 -7.88 -33.60
N GLY A 632 10.40 -7.29 -32.49
CA GLY A 632 10.66 -7.97 -31.21
C GLY A 632 10.61 -7.02 -30.01
N PRO A 633 10.45 -7.53 -28.76
CA PRO A 633 10.00 -6.73 -27.62
C PRO A 633 10.92 -5.56 -27.22
N ASN A 634 10.41 -4.33 -27.34
CA ASN A 634 11.11 -3.09 -27.07
C ASN A 634 10.73 -2.45 -25.71
N ILE A 635 11.69 -1.78 -25.07
CA ILE A 635 11.43 -0.85 -23.96
C ILE A 635 11.61 0.59 -24.47
N ILE A 636 10.49 1.31 -24.65
CA ILE A 636 10.45 2.65 -25.24
C ILE A 636 9.98 3.66 -24.20
N LYS A 637 10.84 4.59 -23.77
CA LYS A 637 10.52 5.62 -22.77
C LYS A 637 10.44 7.00 -23.40
N SER A 638 9.23 7.48 -23.62
CA SER A 638 8.96 8.81 -24.15
C SER A 638 9.10 9.90 -23.08
N ARG A 639 10.03 10.84 -23.29
CA ARG A 639 10.13 12.10 -22.53
C ARG A 639 9.86 13.34 -23.38
N GLY A 640 9.89 13.22 -24.71
CA GLY A 640 9.57 14.30 -25.64
C GLY A 640 8.07 14.34 -25.99
N ARG A 641 7.75 15.13 -27.02
CA ARG A 641 6.47 15.09 -27.74
C ARG A 641 6.58 14.10 -28.88
N ASP A 642 6.59 12.83 -28.52
CA ASP A 642 7.06 11.79 -29.43
C ASP A 642 5.94 11.13 -30.22
N THR A 643 6.28 10.60 -31.40
CA THR A 643 5.47 9.63 -32.14
C THR A 643 6.20 8.29 -32.12
N ILE A 644 5.58 7.25 -31.57
CA ILE A 644 6.14 5.91 -31.49
C ILE A 644 5.31 4.97 -32.36
N GLU A 645 6.00 4.20 -33.19
CA GLU A 645 5.52 2.99 -33.85
C GLU A 645 6.42 1.87 -33.31
N ALA A 646 5.95 1.07 -32.35
CA ALA A 646 6.84 0.17 -31.64
C ALA A 646 7.24 -1.03 -32.52
N GLY A 647 6.28 -1.85 -32.97
CA GLY A 647 6.56 -2.85 -34.00
C GLY A 647 5.66 -4.07 -33.86
N ALA A 648 6.25 -5.21 -33.50
CA ALA A 648 5.56 -6.43 -33.12
C ALA A 648 6.32 -7.11 -31.96
N GLY A 649 5.60 -7.72 -31.03
CA GLY A 649 6.18 -8.25 -29.79
C GLY A 649 5.49 -7.69 -28.55
N ASP A 650 5.97 -8.06 -27.35
CA ASP A 650 5.34 -7.65 -26.08
C ASP A 650 6.00 -6.35 -25.54
N ASP A 651 5.64 -5.20 -26.13
CA ASP A 651 6.36 -3.93 -25.92
C ASP A 651 6.03 -3.24 -24.60
N LYS A 652 6.95 -2.36 -24.14
CA LYS A 652 6.83 -1.62 -22.88
C LYS A 652 7.05 -0.13 -23.10
N ILE A 653 5.94 0.60 -23.23
CA ILE A 653 5.91 1.98 -23.74
C ILE A 653 5.56 2.96 -22.60
N TYR A 654 6.57 3.67 -22.10
CA TYR A 654 6.43 4.62 -20.99
C TYR A 654 6.18 6.04 -21.51
N LEU A 655 4.93 6.50 -21.44
CA LEU A 655 4.50 7.85 -21.84
C LEU A 655 4.71 8.85 -20.68
N LEU A 656 5.97 9.22 -20.45
CA LEU A 656 6.42 10.10 -19.36
C LEU A 656 6.29 11.60 -19.70
N ASN A 657 5.48 11.94 -20.69
CA ASN A 657 5.35 13.27 -21.30
C ASN A 657 4.00 13.96 -20.97
N ASN A 658 3.86 15.21 -21.41
CA ASN A 658 2.59 15.96 -21.37
C ASN A 658 1.74 15.74 -22.63
N GLN A 659 2.36 15.41 -23.76
CA GLN A 659 1.74 15.14 -25.05
C GLN A 659 2.63 14.14 -25.82
N GLY A 660 2.02 13.20 -26.53
CA GLY A 660 2.71 12.21 -27.36
C GLY A 660 1.74 11.17 -27.91
N SER A 661 2.17 10.42 -28.92
CA SER A 661 1.41 9.36 -29.56
C SER A 661 2.25 8.08 -29.61
N ALA A 662 1.62 6.94 -29.33
CA ALA A 662 2.22 5.64 -29.52
C ALA A 662 1.27 4.68 -30.23
N THR A 663 1.87 3.76 -30.97
CA THR A 663 1.29 2.49 -31.42
C THR A 663 2.18 1.42 -30.82
N GLY A 664 1.60 0.40 -30.18
CA GLY A 664 2.32 -0.85 -29.94
C GLY A 664 2.44 -1.60 -31.26
N GLY A 665 1.66 -2.66 -31.41
CA GLY A 665 1.40 -3.31 -32.67
C GLY A 665 0.73 -4.67 -32.48
N PRO A 666 1.16 -5.70 -33.24
CA PRO A 666 0.76 -7.07 -32.99
C PRO A 666 1.55 -7.67 -31.81
N GLY A 667 0.97 -7.61 -30.61
CA GLY A 667 1.52 -8.24 -29.40
C GLY A 667 0.82 -7.83 -28.11
N LYS A 668 1.44 -8.10 -26.95
CA LYS A 668 0.86 -7.78 -25.63
C LYS A 668 1.47 -6.54 -25.04
N ASP A 669 1.02 -5.40 -25.54
CA ASP A 669 1.69 -4.13 -25.29
C ASP A 669 1.30 -3.48 -23.96
N HIS A 670 2.32 -2.99 -23.25
CA HIS A 670 2.24 -2.47 -21.89
C HIS A 670 2.55 -0.97 -21.88
N PHE A 671 1.50 -0.15 -21.81
CA PHE A 671 1.60 1.30 -21.73
C PHE A 671 1.67 1.78 -20.29
N ALA A 672 2.63 2.64 -19.96
CA ALA A 672 2.74 3.28 -18.64
C ALA A 672 2.59 4.80 -18.76
N VAL A 673 1.43 5.33 -18.38
CA VAL A 673 1.05 6.72 -18.59
C VAL A 673 1.29 7.55 -17.32
N ALA A 674 2.23 8.49 -17.39
CA ALA A 674 2.53 9.39 -16.28
C ALA A 674 1.40 10.41 -16.04
N HIS A 675 1.12 10.73 -14.77
CA HIS A 675 0.12 11.73 -14.41
C HIS A 675 0.63 13.16 -14.64
N LYS A 676 0.45 13.66 -15.87
CA LYS A 676 0.89 14.98 -16.33
C LYS A 676 -0.19 15.63 -17.18
N SER A 677 -0.45 16.93 -16.99
CA SER A 677 -1.50 17.62 -17.73
C SER A 677 -1.26 17.67 -19.23
N GLY A 678 -2.34 17.60 -20.02
CA GLY A 678 -2.32 17.43 -21.47
C GLY A 678 -2.78 16.04 -21.91
N SER A 679 -2.63 15.74 -23.20
CA SER A 679 -3.32 14.62 -23.86
C SER A 679 -2.33 13.67 -24.55
N VAL A 680 -2.47 12.37 -24.33
CA VAL A 680 -1.70 11.34 -25.02
C VAL A 680 -2.58 10.39 -25.83
N PHE A 681 -2.01 9.83 -26.89
CA PHE A 681 -2.69 8.97 -27.84
C PHE A 681 -2.01 7.59 -27.86
N ILE A 682 -2.81 6.53 -27.83
CA ILE A 682 -2.40 5.13 -27.89
C ILE A 682 -3.18 4.47 -29.03
N THR A 683 -2.57 3.61 -29.84
CA THR A 683 -3.22 2.92 -30.96
C THR A 683 -2.88 1.44 -30.90
N GLU A 684 -3.88 0.58 -30.79
CA GLU A 684 -3.74 -0.86 -30.53
C GLU A 684 -4.60 -1.66 -31.50
N ASP A 685 -4.07 -2.75 -32.05
CA ASP A 685 -4.72 -3.48 -33.15
C ASP A 685 -5.94 -4.33 -32.72
N GLY A 686 -5.98 -4.73 -31.43
CA GLY A 686 -7.05 -5.54 -30.84
C GLY A 686 -6.93 -7.05 -31.10
N VAL A 687 -5.79 -7.51 -31.64
CA VAL A 687 -5.51 -8.93 -31.89
C VAL A 687 -5.12 -9.64 -30.60
N ASP A 688 -4.23 -9.06 -29.78
CA ASP A 688 -3.86 -9.56 -28.45
C ASP A 688 -4.38 -8.64 -27.32
N GLU A 689 -3.95 -8.84 -26.06
CA GLU A 689 -4.39 -8.02 -24.91
C GLU A 689 -3.35 -6.97 -24.52
N SER A 690 -3.76 -5.70 -24.56
CA SER A 690 -2.92 -4.54 -24.20
C SER A 690 -3.26 -4.03 -22.79
N VAL A 691 -2.22 -3.70 -22.01
CA VAL A 691 -2.34 -3.22 -20.63
C VAL A 691 -1.95 -1.76 -20.53
N ILE A 692 -2.87 -0.90 -20.06
CA ILE A 692 -2.66 0.53 -19.89
C ILE A 692 -2.60 0.90 -18.41
N ALA A 693 -1.39 0.99 -17.87
CA ALA A 693 -1.12 1.43 -16.50
C ALA A 693 -1.18 2.96 -16.39
N LEU A 694 -1.96 3.45 -15.44
CA LEU A 694 -2.25 4.87 -15.19
C LEU A 694 -1.62 5.29 -13.85
N ASP A 695 -0.70 6.26 -13.85
CA ASP A 695 0.04 6.68 -12.64
C ASP A 695 -0.79 7.55 -11.66
N TRP A 696 -2.12 7.46 -11.71
CA TRP A 696 -3.07 8.12 -10.82
C TRP A 696 -4.06 7.14 -10.19
N ARG A 697 -4.70 7.58 -9.08
CA ARG A 697 -5.68 6.78 -8.34
C ARG A 697 -6.99 6.65 -9.12
N MET A 698 -7.75 5.59 -8.85
CA MET A 698 -9.08 5.38 -9.42
C MET A 698 -10.05 6.54 -9.14
N ASP A 699 -9.96 7.20 -7.98
CA ASP A 699 -10.84 8.32 -7.63
C ASP A 699 -10.54 9.66 -8.35
N LEU A 700 -9.47 9.73 -9.16
CA LEU A 700 -9.12 10.90 -9.96
C LEU A 700 -9.61 10.83 -11.42
N ILE A 701 -10.15 9.70 -11.86
CA ILE A 701 -10.73 9.55 -13.21
C ILE A 701 -12.12 10.19 -13.21
N LYS A 702 -12.33 11.23 -14.03
CA LYS A 702 -13.62 11.92 -14.17
C LYS A 702 -14.62 11.08 -14.95
N GLY A 703 -14.20 10.41 -16.02
CA GLY A 703 -15.09 9.61 -16.87
C GLY A 703 -14.39 8.88 -18.01
N TRP A 704 -15.19 8.13 -18.76
CA TRP A 704 -14.81 7.31 -19.91
C TRP A 704 -15.83 7.56 -21.02
N LYS A 705 -15.40 7.80 -22.26
CA LYS A 705 -16.31 8.12 -23.38
C LYS A 705 -15.83 7.55 -24.71
N ILE A 706 -16.75 7.30 -25.65
CA ILE A 706 -16.40 7.19 -27.07
C ILE A 706 -16.67 8.51 -27.77
N GLU A 707 -15.62 9.19 -28.19
CA GLU A 707 -15.67 10.41 -29.00
C GLU A 707 -15.10 10.09 -30.39
N GLU A 708 -15.88 10.41 -31.44
CA GLU A 708 -15.65 9.92 -32.81
C GLU A 708 -15.42 8.40 -32.90
N GLN A 709 -14.17 7.94 -33.02
CA GLN A 709 -13.78 6.52 -33.12
C GLN A 709 -12.84 6.07 -31.98
N GLU A 710 -12.66 6.93 -30.97
CA GLU A 710 -11.62 6.80 -29.94
C GLU A 710 -12.25 6.66 -28.54
N LEU A 711 -11.64 5.85 -27.67
CA LEU A 711 -11.99 5.78 -26.25
C LEU A 711 -11.18 6.84 -25.49
N VAL A 712 -11.86 7.80 -24.90
CA VAL A 712 -11.26 8.91 -24.13
C VAL A 712 -11.42 8.64 -22.64
N ILE A 713 -10.30 8.71 -21.90
CA ILE A 713 -10.24 8.60 -20.44
C ILE A 713 -9.68 9.91 -19.89
N THR A 714 -10.52 10.69 -19.19
CA THR A 714 -10.14 12.00 -18.61
C THR A 714 -9.90 11.88 -17.11
N SER A 715 -8.80 12.44 -16.64
CA SER A 715 -8.40 12.48 -15.22
C SER A 715 -8.04 13.89 -14.74
N GLY A 716 -8.34 14.19 -13.48
CA GLY A 716 -8.02 15.46 -12.82
C GLY A 716 -6.97 15.31 -11.71
N PHE A 717 -6.55 16.42 -11.10
CA PHE A 717 -5.49 16.43 -10.10
C PHE A 717 -6.00 16.79 -8.69
N ASP A 718 -5.34 16.25 -7.65
CA ASP A 718 -5.67 16.62 -6.26
C ASP A 718 -5.45 18.12 -6.00
N LEU A 719 -4.41 18.73 -6.59
CA LEU A 719 -4.03 20.12 -6.34
C LEU A 719 -4.08 21.03 -7.57
N ASP A 720 -4.77 20.62 -8.63
CA ASP A 720 -5.16 21.49 -9.76
C ASP A 720 -6.59 21.12 -10.20
N ASP A 721 -7.50 22.11 -10.19
CA ASP A 721 -8.91 21.93 -10.54
C ASP A 721 -9.20 22.29 -12.02
N ILE A 722 -8.19 22.78 -12.75
CA ILE A 722 -8.27 23.27 -14.14
C ILE A 722 -7.49 22.35 -15.09
N SER A 723 -6.32 21.85 -14.67
CA SER A 723 -5.57 20.88 -15.47
C SER A 723 -6.29 19.53 -15.53
N GLU A 724 -6.25 18.91 -16.71
CA GLU A 724 -6.70 17.54 -16.94
C GLU A 724 -5.61 16.73 -17.66
N ARG A 725 -5.67 15.41 -17.54
CA ARG A 725 -4.87 14.45 -18.31
C ARG A 725 -5.81 13.49 -19.04
N ASP A 726 -5.79 13.58 -20.36
CA ASP A 726 -6.56 12.72 -21.26
C ASP A 726 -5.69 11.60 -21.83
N VAL A 727 -6.28 10.41 -21.92
CA VAL A 727 -5.74 9.28 -22.68
C VAL A 727 -6.76 8.91 -23.75
N TYR A 728 -6.34 8.99 -25.01
CA TYR A 728 -7.12 8.64 -26.19
C TYR A 728 -6.63 7.30 -26.73
N ILE A 729 -7.46 6.25 -26.67
CA ILE A 729 -7.20 5.00 -27.40
C ILE A 729 -7.85 5.13 -28.77
N LYS A 730 -7.04 5.18 -29.82
CA LYS A 730 -7.46 5.37 -31.21
C LYS A 730 -8.01 4.08 -31.82
N ASN A 731 -8.84 4.22 -32.85
CA ASN A 731 -9.35 3.14 -33.69
C ASN A 731 -10.12 2.01 -32.94
N VAL A 732 -10.57 2.28 -31.70
CA VAL A 732 -11.41 1.35 -30.91
C VAL A 732 -12.69 1.03 -31.67
N TYR A 733 -13.22 2.00 -32.42
CA TYR A 733 -14.31 1.82 -33.37
C TYR A 733 -13.90 2.14 -34.81
N LYS A 734 -14.65 1.59 -35.75
CA LYS A 734 -14.58 1.88 -37.19
C LYS A 734 -15.96 2.16 -37.74
N THR A 735 -16.11 3.30 -38.43
CA THR A 735 -17.39 3.67 -39.05
C THR A 735 -17.62 2.85 -40.33
N VAL A 736 -18.75 2.13 -40.39
CA VAL A 736 -19.23 1.39 -41.56
C VAL A 736 -20.73 1.67 -41.72
N ASN A 737 -21.19 2.00 -42.92
CA ASN A 737 -22.62 2.29 -43.20
C ASN A 737 -23.28 3.32 -42.26
N ASN A 738 -22.52 4.30 -41.76
CA ASN A 738 -22.94 5.30 -40.78
C ASN A 738 -23.28 4.75 -39.38
N GLN A 739 -22.83 3.53 -39.05
CA GLN A 739 -22.77 3.00 -37.68
C GLN A 739 -21.29 2.82 -37.28
N ARG A 740 -20.97 2.99 -35.99
CA ARG A 740 -19.63 2.74 -35.45
C ARG A 740 -19.57 1.30 -34.96
N HIS A 741 -18.74 0.47 -35.57
CA HIS A 741 -18.54 -0.93 -35.16
C HIS A 741 -17.27 -1.08 -34.32
N LEU A 742 -17.33 -1.88 -33.26
CA LEU A 742 -16.18 -2.19 -32.40
C LEU A 742 -15.07 -2.90 -33.20
N GLN A 743 -13.81 -2.53 -32.96
CA GLN A 743 -12.62 -3.18 -33.54
C GLN A 743 -11.72 -3.74 -32.44
N ASN A 744 -11.36 -2.93 -31.45
CA ASN A 744 -10.53 -3.35 -30.32
C ASN A 744 -11.39 -3.43 -29.04
N SER A 745 -11.40 -4.59 -28.40
CA SER A 745 -12.10 -4.87 -27.14
C SER A 745 -11.21 -5.47 -26.04
N LYS A 746 -9.89 -5.60 -26.29
CA LYS A 746 -8.94 -6.32 -25.43
C LYS A 746 -8.03 -5.35 -24.64
N LEU A 747 -8.67 -4.38 -23.99
CA LEU A 747 -7.99 -3.27 -23.30
C LEU A 747 -8.20 -3.37 -21.77
N THR A 748 -7.11 -3.64 -21.04
CA THR A 748 -7.12 -3.72 -19.57
C THR A 748 -6.39 -2.52 -18.96
N PHE A 749 -7.08 -1.71 -18.16
CA PHE A 749 -6.51 -0.52 -17.53
C PHE A 749 -6.19 -0.78 -16.06
N VAL A 750 -5.01 -0.35 -15.59
CA VAL A 750 -4.55 -0.56 -14.20
C VAL A 750 -4.25 0.78 -13.54
N THR A 751 -4.87 1.08 -12.40
CA THR A 751 -4.64 2.34 -11.67
C THR A 751 -3.46 2.26 -10.69
N LYS A 752 -2.94 3.40 -10.26
CA LYS A 752 -1.85 3.52 -9.26
C LYS A 752 -2.18 2.85 -7.92
N ASP A 753 -3.46 2.83 -7.55
CA ASP A 753 -3.98 2.14 -6.36
C ASP A 753 -4.35 0.67 -6.61
N GLY A 754 -4.08 0.13 -7.81
CA GLY A 754 -4.13 -1.30 -8.12
C GLY A 754 -5.50 -1.84 -8.55
N PHE A 755 -6.43 -0.97 -8.98
CA PHE A 755 -7.68 -1.41 -9.59
C PHE A 755 -7.45 -1.81 -11.04
N HIS A 756 -7.99 -2.96 -11.46
CA HIS A 756 -8.05 -3.37 -12.86
C HIS A 756 -9.45 -3.06 -13.40
N LEU A 757 -9.51 -2.31 -14.50
CA LEU A 757 -10.71 -1.75 -15.09
C LEU A 757 -10.81 -2.16 -16.57
N MET A 758 -11.97 -2.69 -16.98
CA MET A 758 -12.27 -2.97 -18.39
C MET A 758 -13.47 -2.13 -18.86
N PRO A 759 -13.39 -1.43 -20.00
CA PRO A 759 -14.51 -0.65 -20.52
C PRO A 759 -15.62 -1.54 -21.12
N GLU A 760 -16.88 -1.20 -20.86
CA GLU A 760 -18.05 -1.83 -21.48
C GLU A 760 -18.33 -1.21 -22.84
N LEU A 761 -17.58 -1.65 -23.85
CA LEU A 761 -17.67 -1.20 -25.23
C LEU A 761 -18.82 -1.94 -25.96
N PRO A 762 -19.88 -1.25 -26.46
CA PRO A 762 -20.90 -1.90 -27.28
C PRO A 762 -20.37 -2.35 -28.64
N ASP A 763 -20.86 -3.48 -29.16
CA ASP A 763 -20.45 -3.98 -30.49
C ASP A 763 -20.74 -2.98 -31.64
N THR A 764 -21.79 -2.17 -31.47
CA THR A 764 -22.24 -1.13 -32.42
C THR A 764 -22.77 0.11 -31.70
N ILE A 765 -22.44 1.30 -32.21
CA ILE A 765 -23.02 2.59 -31.78
C ILE A 765 -23.64 3.30 -32.98
N GLU A 766 -24.92 3.68 -32.86
CA GLU A 766 -25.70 4.28 -33.97
C GLU A 766 -25.66 5.81 -34.01
N THR A 767 -25.42 6.48 -32.87
CA THR A 767 -25.23 7.94 -32.83
C THR A 767 -23.80 8.31 -33.22
N THR A 768 -23.61 9.54 -33.72
CA THR A 768 -22.32 10.22 -33.87
C THR A 768 -21.86 10.95 -32.61
N ASP A 769 -22.76 11.19 -31.64
CA ASP A 769 -22.48 11.96 -30.43
C ASP A 769 -21.48 11.25 -29.48
N PRO A 770 -20.81 12.00 -28.58
CA PRO A 770 -20.07 11.42 -27.46
C PRO A 770 -20.94 10.47 -26.62
N LEU A 771 -20.47 9.24 -26.41
CA LEU A 771 -21.16 8.24 -25.61
C LEU A 771 -20.41 7.96 -24.31
N ASP A 772 -21.02 8.23 -23.14
CA ASP A 772 -20.48 7.84 -21.84
C ASP A 772 -20.39 6.31 -21.72
N ILE A 773 -19.19 5.80 -21.44
CA ILE A 773 -18.91 4.38 -21.24
C ILE A 773 -18.90 4.05 -19.74
N LYS A 774 -19.43 2.87 -19.40
CA LYS A 774 -19.26 2.28 -18.07
C LYS A 774 -18.05 1.35 -18.06
N THR A 775 -17.41 1.16 -16.92
CA THR A 775 -16.35 0.17 -16.77
C THR A 775 -16.70 -0.87 -15.72
N VAL A 776 -16.15 -2.07 -15.91
CA VAL A 776 -16.19 -3.16 -14.95
C VAL A 776 -14.87 -3.17 -14.19
N VAL A 777 -14.91 -3.05 -12.86
CA VAL A 777 -13.76 -3.42 -12.03
C VAL A 777 -13.67 -4.94 -12.06
N THR A 778 -12.55 -5.48 -12.50
CA THR A 778 -12.27 -6.93 -12.49
C THR A 778 -11.43 -7.34 -11.28
N GLN A 779 -10.51 -6.47 -10.84
CA GLN A 779 -9.74 -6.61 -9.61
C GLN A 779 -9.81 -5.32 -8.79
N GLN A 780 -10.05 -5.45 -7.49
CA GLN A 780 -10.14 -4.33 -6.56
C GLN A 780 -8.75 -3.91 -6.05
N GLY A 781 -8.47 -2.62 -6.08
CA GLY A 781 -7.23 -2.03 -5.57
C GLY A 781 -7.25 -1.70 -4.07
N THR A 782 -6.09 -1.28 -3.56
CA THR A 782 -5.89 -0.95 -2.15
C THR A 782 -6.26 0.51 -1.86
N THR A 783 -7.47 0.73 -1.33
CA THR A 783 -7.92 2.05 -0.92
C THR A 783 -7.43 2.43 0.48
N GLN A 784 -6.74 3.57 0.61
CA GLN A 784 -6.58 4.21 1.92
C GLN A 784 -7.94 4.64 2.48
N ASN A 785 -8.14 4.39 3.77
CA ASN A 785 -9.39 4.65 4.50
C ASN A 785 -9.16 5.76 5.54
N PRO A 786 -10.15 6.62 5.80
CA PRO A 786 -9.97 7.74 6.72
C PRO A 786 -9.87 7.29 8.18
N VAL A 787 -8.97 7.93 8.94
CA VAL A 787 -8.89 7.79 10.40
C VAL A 787 -10.10 8.45 11.06
N ILE A 788 -10.70 7.78 12.04
CA ILE A 788 -11.83 8.27 12.83
C ILE A 788 -11.31 9.24 13.90
N LEU A 789 -11.81 10.47 13.94
CA LEU A 789 -11.40 11.46 14.94
C LEU A 789 -12.33 11.50 16.16
N TYR A 790 -11.96 10.77 17.20
CA TYR A 790 -12.62 10.79 18.52
C TYR A 790 -12.38 12.10 19.28
N ASN A 791 -11.16 12.65 19.17
CA ASN A 791 -10.73 13.78 19.98
C ASN A 791 -11.11 15.14 19.38
N ARG A 792 -11.60 16.04 20.25
CA ARG A 792 -11.91 17.44 19.91
C ARG A 792 -10.70 18.26 19.45
N ASN A 793 -9.48 17.80 19.74
CA ASN A 793 -8.22 18.40 19.27
C ASN A 793 -7.31 17.32 18.69
N TYR A 794 -6.78 17.53 17.49
CA TYR A 794 -5.88 16.59 16.80
C TYR A 794 -4.72 17.34 16.12
N THR A 795 -3.54 16.69 16.02
CA THR A 795 -2.35 17.27 15.37
C THR A 795 -2.02 16.49 14.09
N ILE A 796 -1.91 17.19 12.97
CA ILE A 796 -1.74 16.57 11.65
C ILE A 796 -0.27 16.20 11.42
N ALA A 797 -0.04 15.03 10.81
CA ALA A 797 1.27 14.63 10.29
C ALA A 797 1.74 15.57 9.15
N HIS A 798 3.05 15.66 8.93
CA HIS A 798 3.67 16.63 7.99
C HIS A 798 4.64 15.97 6.99
N ASP A 799 4.73 14.64 7.05
CA ASP A 799 5.69 13.77 6.37
C ASP A 799 5.02 12.80 5.38
N LYS A 800 3.67 12.76 5.38
CA LYS A 800 2.83 11.91 4.54
C LYS A 800 1.48 12.58 4.27
N ASP A 801 0.81 12.13 3.21
CA ASP A 801 -0.61 12.41 3.01
C ASP A 801 -1.46 11.78 4.11
N THR A 802 -2.60 12.40 4.42
CA THR A 802 -3.50 11.95 5.49
C THR A 802 -4.97 12.09 5.11
N SER A 803 -5.80 11.21 5.66
CA SER A 803 -7.26 11.21 5.46
C SER A 803 -7.97 11.03 6.79
N TYR A 804 -8.97 11.87 7.07
CA TYR A 804 -9.71 11.85 8.34
C TYR A 804 -11.23 11.90 8.10
N CYS A 805 -12.00 11.25 8.96
CA CYS A 805 -13.46 11.29 8.95
C CYS A 805 -13.94 12.25 10.06
N ILE A 806 -14.63 13.33 9.67
CA ILE A 806 -15.21 14.33 10.57
C ILE A 806 -16.67 13.97 10.82
N SER A 807 -16.93 13.33 11.98
CA SER A 807 -18.26 12.87 12.37
C SER A 807 -19.17 14.01 12.85
N ARG A 808 -20.45 13.99 12.44
CA ARG A 808 -21.49 14.93 12.89
C ARG A 808 -21.77 14.89 14.40
N ILE A 809 -21.34 13.82 15.07
CA ILE A 809 -21.52 13.61 16.51
C ILE A 809 -20.74 14.67 17.31
N ASN A 810 -19.50 14.99 16.89
CA ASN A 810 -18.64 15.97 17.56
C ASN A 810 -19.20 17.39 17.45
N GLU A 811 -19.39 18.07 18.59
CA GLU A 811 -19.82 19.48 18.64
C GLU A 811 -18.77 20.43 18.05
N HIS A 812 -17.49 20.14 18.30
CA HIS A 812 -16.37 20.93 17.77
C HIS A 812 -15.16 20.01 17.60
N THR A 813 -14.65 19.92 16.36
CA THR A 813 -13.37 19.26 16.04
C THR A 813 -12.35 20.35 15.68
N THR A 814 -11.15 20.28 16.26
CA THR A 814 -10.04 21.19 15.97
C THR A 814 -8.83 20.40 15.48
N LEU A 815 -8.33 20.75 14.30
CA LEU A 815 -7.11 20.20 13.71
C LEU A 815 -6.01 21.26 13.80
N ALA A 816 -4.77 20.86 14.10
CA ALA A 816 -3.62 21.77 14.18
C ALA A 816 -2.48 21.30 13.27
N VAL A 817 -1.99 22.19 12.40
CA VAL A 817 -0.77 21.97 11.61
C VAL A 817 0.44 22.36 12.46
N LYS A 818 1.22 21.37 12.93
CA LYS A 818 2.38 21.63 13.80
C LYS A 818 3.59 22.19 13.05
N GLN A 819 3.77 21.80 11.79
CA GLN A 819 4.95 22.13 10.98
C GLN A 819 4.54 22.23 9.51
N ARG A 820 5.17 23.15 8.77
CA ARG A 820 4.87 23.37 7.35
C ARG A 820 5.36 22.20 6.49
N SER A 821 4.49 21.71 5.61
CA SER A 821 4.82 20.89 4.44
C SER A 821 4.13 21.45 3.20
N SER A 822 4.88 21.55 2.10
CA SER A 822 4.37 21.99 0.79
C SER A 822 3.97 20.81 -0.12
N ASN A 823 4.27 19.58 0.28
CA ASN A 823 4.25 18.40 -0.59
C ASN A 823 3.26 17.33 -0.10
N THR A 824 2.45 17.62 0.91
CA THR A 824 1.49 16.68 1.51
C THR A 824 0.09 17.26 1.61
N LEU A 825 -0.89 16.38 1.47
CA LEU A 825 -2.32 16.65 1.42
C LEU A 825 -3.04 16.05 2.62
N THR A 826 -4.01 16.79 3.15
CA THR A 826 -4.96 16.33 4.16
C THR A 826 -6.38 16.34 3.59
N THR A 827 -6.97 15.17 3.40
CA THR A 827 -8.35 15.02 2.94
C THR A 827 -9.29 14.83 4.14
N LEU A 828 -10.28 15.70 4.26
CA LEU A 828 -11.29 15.67 5.32
C LEU A 828 -12.62 15.21 4.75
N TYR A 829 -13.02 13.97 5.06
CA TYR A 829 -14.32 13.43 4.73
C TYR A 829 -15.33 13.92 5.77
N MET A 830 -16.19 14.85 5.35
CA MET A 830 -17.16 15.52 6.19
C MET A 830 -18.47 14.74 6.18
N ASP A 831 -18.93 14.24 7.33
CA ASP A 831 -20.26 13.63 7.45
C ASP A 831 -21.39 14.69 7.49
N TYR A 832 -21.31 15.66 6.57
CA TYR A 832 -22.23 16.77 6.35
C TYR A 832 -22.39 16.96 4.84
N ALA A 833 -23.57 17.31 4.36
CA ALA A 833 -23.79 17.78 3.00
C ALA A 833 -23.31 19.23 2.81
N SER A 834 -23.05 19.65 1.56
CA SER A 834 -22.60 21.01 1.22
C SER A 834 -23.53 22.10 1.75
N HIS A 835 -24.85 21.90 1.66
CA HIS A 835 -25.86 22.85 2.13
C HIS A 835 -25.97 22.94 3.67
N GLU A 836 -25.33 22.03 4.42
CA GLU A 836 -25.25 22.14 5.88
C GLU A 836 -24.20 23.20 6.32
N LEU A 837 -23.33 23.68 5.42
CA LEU A 837 -22.32 24.72 5.72
C LEU A 837 -22.97 26.11 5.85
N THR A 838 -23.20 26.55 7.09
CA THR A 838 -23.92 27.81 7.39
C THR A 838 -23.02 29.03 7.51
N ARG A 839 -21.75 28.85 7.94
CA ARG A 839 -20.77 29.96 8.05
C ARG A 839 -19.34 29.47 7.89
N ALA A 840 -18.45 30.34 7.41
CA ALA A 840 -17.00 30.16 7.47
C ALA A 840 -16.32 31.42 8.05
N GLU A 841 -15.33 31.24 8.93
CA GLU A 841 -14.60 32.33 9.59
C GLU A 841 -13.09 32.09 9.54
N ALA A 842 -12.35 33.06 9.03
CA ALA A 842 -10.90 33.08 9.05
C ALA A 842 -10.37 33.78 10.31
N TYR A 843 -9.42 33.16 11.00
CA TYR A 843 -8.66 33.75 12.11
C TYR A 843 -7.25 34.11 11.65
N TYR A 844 -6.73 35.23 12.15
CA TYR A 844 -5.41 35.75 11.83
C TYR A 844 -4.70 36.21 13.10
N ASN A 845 -3.48 35.73 13.31
CA ASN A 845 -2.53 36.28 14.28
C ASN A 845 -1.38 36.93 13.50
N VAL A 846 -1.27 38.26 13.59
CA VAL A 846 -0.44 39.08 12.69
C VAL A 846 0.44 40.01 13.51
N ASP A 847 1.73 40.04 13.20
CA ASP A 847 2.76 40.85 13.86
C ASP A 847 3.33 41.91 12.91
N LEU A 848 4.01 42.93 13.44
CA LEU A 848 4.56 44.05 12.67
C LEU A 848 6.08 44.16 12.90
N MET A 849 6.86 43.63 11.97
CA MET A 849 8.31 43.72 12.00
C MET A 849 8.78 45.07 11.46
N ARG A 850 9.27 45.93 12.34
CA ARG A 850 9.91 47.20 11.95
C ARG A 850 11.26 46.95 11.27
N GLN A 851 11.53 47.61 10.15
CA GLN A 851 12.85 47.62 9.50
C GLN A 851 13.24 49.07 9.13
N PRO A 852 14.50 49.38 8.74
CA PRO A 852 14.91 50.76 8.46
C PRO A 852 14.07 51.44 7.38
N ASP A 853 13.89 50.80 6.23
CA ASP A 853 13.28 51.41 5.04
C ASP A 853 11.75 51.24 4.98
N PHE A 854 11.23 50.12 5.47
CA PHE A 854 9.80 49.80 5.53
C PHE A 854 9.47 48.92 6.75
N ASP A 855 8.18 48.84 7.10
CA ASP A 855 7.67 47.88 8.07
C ASP A 855 7.02 46.70 7.33
N ARG A 856 7.16 45.49 7.88
CA ARG A 856 6.72 44.24 7.27
C ARG A 856 5.73 43.51 8.17
N ILE A 857 4.51 43.37 7.68
CA ILE A 857 3.42 42.62 8.30
C ILE A 857 3.77 41.13 8.21
N MET A 858 3.68 40.39 9.30
CA MET A 858 4.00 38.95 9.33
C MET A 858 2.80 38.16 9.91
N TYR A 859 2.11 37.40 9.07
CA TYR A 859 1.15 36.38 9.52
C TYR A 859 1.92 35.28 10.27
N LYS A 860 1.79 35.26 11.60
CA LYS A 860 2.40 34.24 12.49
C LYS A 860 1.64 32.93 12.39
N GLU A 861 0.32 33.04 12.49
CA GLU A 861 -0.65 31.97 12.30
C GLU A 861 -1.84 32.55 11.52
N SER A 862 -2.44 31.74 10.66
CA SER A 862 -3.79 31.95 10.18
C SER A 862 -4.54 30.62 10.15
N GLY A 863 -5.82 30.66 10.46
CA GLY A 863 -6.68 29.49 10.61
C GLY A 863 -8.07 29.71 10.00
N MET A 864 -8.87 28.66 9.95
CA MET A 864 -10.22 28.66 9.39
C MET A 864 -11.17 27.90 10.31
N THR A 865 -12.41 28.37 10.49
CA THR A 865 -13.48 27.63 11.17
C THR A 865 -14.71 27.55 10.28
N PHE A 866 -15.17 26.34 10.02
CA PHE A 866 -16.39 26.02 9.29
C PHE A 866 -17.49 25.67 10.30
N HIS A 867 -18.71 26.17 10.07
CA HIS A 867 -19.87 25.95 10.93
C HIS A 867 -20.95 25.19 10.17
N PHE A 868 -21.49 24.17 10.81
CA PHE A 868 -22.57 23.32 10.31
C PHE A 868 -23.71 23.39 11.33
N ASP A 869 -24.56 24.41 11.19
CA ASP A 869 -25.45 24.89 12.26
C ASP A 869 -24.64 25.14 13.57
N SER A 870 -24.89 24.34 14.60
CA SER A 870 -24.30 24.40 15.95
C SER A 870 -22.99 23.61 16.05
N LYS A 871 -22.61 22.87 15.01
CA LYS A 871 -21.39 22.04 14.94
C LYS A 871 -20.25 22.80 14.25
N ARG A 872 -18.99 22.53 14.63
CA ARG A 872 -17.83 23.26 14.08
C ARG A 872 -16.61 22.40 13.75
N LEU A 873 -15.91 22.76 12.69
CA LEU A 873 -14.56 22.29 12.36
C LEU A 873 -13.60 23.49 12.33
N THR A 874 -12.57 23.51 13.16
CA THR A 874 -11.49 24.51 13.12
C THR A 874 -10.19 23.89 12.62
N ILE A 875 -9.49 24.57 11.71
CA ILE A 875 -8.12 24.28 11.29
C ILE A 875 -7.22 25.42 11.79
N LYS A 876 -6.37 25.10 12.78
CA LYS A 876 -5.33 25.98 13.33
C LYS A 876 -4.03 25.86 12.55
N ASN A 877 -3.33 26.99 12.44
CA ASN A 877 -2.09 27.14 11.69
C ASN A 877 -2.17 26.63 10.24
N LEU A 878 -3.34 26.78 9.60
CA LEU A 878 -3.60 26.47 8.18
C LEU A 878 -2.60 27.16 7.24
N ALA A 879 -2.26 28.42 7.53
CA ALA A 879 -1.34 29.22 6.74
C ALA A 879 -0.45 30.10 7.63
N SER A 880 0.70 30.52 7.11
CA SER A 880 1.55 31.54 7.72
C SER A 880 2.44 32.20 6.65
N SER A 881 3.19 33.23 7.02
CA SER A 881 4.09 33.92 6.09
C SER A 881 5.27 33.04 5.63
N ILE A 882 5.82 33.40 4.47
CA ILE A 882 7.19 33.08 4.05
C ILE A 882 8.01 34.37 3.98
N TRP A 883 9.35 34.27 3.99
CA TRP A 883 10.21 35.45 3.91
C TRP A 883 10.33 36.04 2.50
N SER A 884 9.86 35.32 1.48
CA SER A 884 9.95 35.67 0.06
C SER A 884 8.66 36.26 -0.49
N GLY A 885 8.80 37.24 -1.37
CA GLY A 885 7.70 38.03 -1.94
C GLY A 885 7.33 39.20 -1.03
N ASP A 886 7.09 40.36 -1.64
CA ASP A 886 6.67 41.58 -0.93
C ASP A 886 5.58 42.29 -1.72
N HIS A 887 4.37 42.28 -1.17
CA HIS A 887 3.24 43.08 -1.65
C HIS A 887 3.22 44.41 -0.88
N ARG A 888 3.28 45.52 -1.62
CA ARG A 888 3.43 46.86 -1.05
C ARG A 888 2.06 47.49 -0.84
N ILE A 889 1.67 47.67 0.43
CA ILE A 889 0.38 48.23 0.84
C ILE A 889 0.45 49.76 0.83
N THR A 890 1.52 50.33 1.38
CA THR A 890 1.79 51.78 1.36
C THR A 890 3.25 52.04 0.99
N SER A 891 3.67 53.31 0.93
CA SER A 891 5.08 53.66 0.80
C SER A 891 5.95 53.05 1.92
N ARG A 892 5.40 52.90 3.13
CA ARG A 892 6.08 52.42 4.34
C ARG A 892 5.72 50.97 4.72
N LEU A 893 4.57 50.45 4.32
CA LEU A 893 4.03 49.17 4.80
C LEU A 893 3.99 48.09 3.72
N THR A 894 4.47 46.89 4.06
CA THR A 894 4.56 45.72 3.17
C THR A 894 4.01 44.46 3.85
N ARG A 895 3.56 43.48 3.07
CA ARG A 895 3.27 42.10 3.54
C ARG A 895 3.88 41.07 2.58
N PRO A 896 4.41 39.94 3.07
CA PRO A 896 4.73 38.80 2.22
C PRO A 896 3.47 38.01 1.88
N THR A 897 3.63 37.00 1.02
CA THR A 897 2.56 36.05 0.71
C THR A 897 2.21 35.20 1.93
N ASN A 898 0.93 35.16 2.30
CA ASN A 898 0.40 34.16 3.25
C ASN A 898 0.25 32.83 2.49
N VAL A 899 0.96 31.78 2.90
CA VAL A 899 0.95 30.48 2.20
C VAL A 899 0.53 29.36 3.13
N LEU A 900 -0.10 28.33 2.56
CA LEU A 900 -0.50 27.15 3.31
C LEU A 900 0.70 26.52 4.03
N ASN A 901 0.43 26.01 5.23
CA ASN A 901 1.36 25.16 5.97
C ASN A 901 1.07 23.67 5.70
N GLN A 902 -0.10 23.33 5.17
CA GLN A 902 -0.51 22.00 4.73
C GLN A 902 -1.64 22.19 3.71
N HIS A 903 -1.72 21.36 2.67
CA HIS A 903 -2.87 21.40 1.74
C HIS A 903 -4.07 20.68 2.33
N PHE A 904 -5.28 21.23 2.17
CA PHE A 904 -6.53 20.60 2.61
C PHE A 904 -7.59 20.55 1.52
N ILE A 905 -8.29 19.41 1.45
CA ILE A 905 -9.51 19.21 0.68
C ILE A 905 -10.61 18.76 1.64
N LEU A 906 -11.78 19.39 1.57
CA LEU A 906 -13.00 18.90 2.21
C LEU A 906 -13.79 18.08 1.19
N ILE A 907 -14.26 16.88 1.53
CA ILE A 907 -15.19 16.09 0.70
C ILE A 907 -16.47 15.90 1.51
N MET A 908 -17.56 16.50 1.03
CA MET A 908 -18.88 16.50 1.67
C MET A 908 -19.62 15.19 1.39
N LYS A 909 -20.57 14.84 2.27
CA LYS A 909 -21.38 13.61 2.21
C LYS A 909 -22.21 13.45 0.93
N ASP A 910 -22.59 14.58 0.31
CA ASP A 910 -23.28 14.63 -0.98
C ASP A 910 -22.33 14.55 -2.20
N GLY A 911 -21.01 14.53 -1.97
CA GLY A 911 -19.96 14.45 -2.98
C GLY A 911 -19.47 15.79 -3.52
N VAL A 912 -19.95 16.93 -3.00
CA VAL A 912 -19.33 18.24 -3.27
C VAL A 912 -17.96 18.30 -2.58
N SER A 913 -17.00 19.01 -3.16
CA SER A 913 -15.67 19.17 -2.54
C SER A 913 -15.15 20.61 -2.61
N TYR A 914 -14.38 20.99 -1.59
CA TYR A 914 -13.81 22.32 -1.43
C TYR A 914 -12.30 22.26 -1.19
N ARG A 915 -11.55 23.12 -1.89
CA ARG A 915 -10.11 23.36 -1.64
C ARG A 915 -9.97 24.46 -0.58
N VAL A 916 -9.28 24.19 0.53
CA VAL A 916 -9.07 25.23 1.55
C VAL A 916 -7.84 26.07 1.19
N ASN A 917 -8.09 27.30 0.77
CA ASN A 917 -7.05 28.27 0.38
C ASN A 917 -6.50 29.03 1.62
N PRO A 918 -5.32 29.68 1.51
CA PRO A 918 -4.87 30.62 2.54
C PRO A 918 -5.92 31.70 2.77
N PRO A 919 -6.34 31.96 4.02
CA PRO A 919 -7.22 33.07 4.31
C PRO A 919 -6.51 34.41 4.03
N SER A 920 -7.26 35.38 3.50
CA SER A 920 -6.77 36.68 3.06
C SER A 920 -7.53 37.85 3.70
N LEU A 921 -6.80 38.76 4.36
CA LEU A 921 -7.34 40.05 4.77
C LEU A 921 -7.19 41.10 3.65
N PRO A 922 -8.19 41.96 3.41
CA PRO A 922 -8.03 43.11 2.51
C PRO A 922 -7.02 44.10 3.09
N ASP A 923 -6.36 44.85 2.22
CA ASP A 923 -5.29 45.79 2.57
C ASP A 923 -5.75 46.88 3.55
N THR A 924 -7.03 47.28 3.46
CA THR A 924 -7.71 48.19 4.38
C THR A 924 -7.83 47.65 5.82
N ALA A 925 -7.60 46.35 6.06
CA ALA A 925 -7.52 45.78 7.40
C ALA A 925 -6.26 46.21 8.15
N PHE A 926 -5.21 46.65 7.43
CA PHE A 926 -3.90 46.99 7.99
C PHE A 926 -3.59 48.48 7.96
N SER A 927 -4.16 49.23 7.00
CA SER A 927 -3.99 50.69 6.90
C SER A 927 -4.83 51.44 7.95
N ASN A 928 -4.43 51.35 9.21
CA ASN A 928 -5.03 52.09 10.32
C ASN A 928 -4.01 52.35 11.44
N ASP A 929 -4.14 53.51 12.08
CA ASP A 929 -3.25 53.99 13.14
C ASP A 929 -3.08 52.97 14.29
N GLN A 930 -4.14 52.24 14.67
CA GLN A 930 -4.05 51.27 15.77
C GLN A 930 -3.08 50.13 15.46
N PHE A 931 -3.10 49.56 14.27
CA PHE A 931 -2.16 48.49 13.88
C PHE A 931 -0.79 49.05 13.52
N GLU A 932 -0.72 50.15 12.76
CA GLU A 932 0.55 50.76 12.35
C GLU A 932 1.35 51.34 13.52
N ILE A 933 0.73 51.63 14.67
CA ILE A 933 1.40 52.06 15.91
C ILE A 933 1.72 50.89 16.84
N ASN A 934 0.73 50.07 17.22
CA ASN A 934 0.87 49.19 18.40
C ASN A 934 1.53 47.83 18.13
N GLY A 935 1.59 47.36 16.88
CA GLY A 935 2.03 46.00 16.59
C GLY A 935 0.91 44.97 16.75
N PRO A 936 1.18 43.77 17.33
CA PRO A 936 0.44 42.54 17.02
C PRO A 936 -1.08 42.62 17.15
N MET A 937 -1.76 42.15 16.10
CA MET A 937 -3.22 42.07 15.97
C MET A 937 -3.66 40.62 15.86
N GLU A 938 -4.59 40.23 16.72
CA GLU A 938 -5.48 39.09 16.47
C GLU A 938 -6.79 39.58 15.87
N ARG A 939 -7.26 38.92 14.81
CA ARG A 939 -8.49 39.30 14.10
C ARG A 939 -9.22 38.09 13.57
N THR A 940 -10.54 38.12 13.63
CA THR A 940 -11.42 37.20 12.90
C THR A 940 -12.12 37.97 11.77
N SER A 941 -12.35 37.31 10.64
CA SER A 941 -13.19 37.79 9.55
C SER A 941 -14.09 36.67 9.07
N GLU A 942 -15.35 36.98 8.77
CA GLU A 942 -16.21 36.07 8.02
C GLU A 942 -15.65 35.87 6.59
N VAL A 943 -15.87 34.68 6.04
CA VAL A 943 -15.48 34.29 4.68
C VAL A 943 -16.77 34.10 3.86
N PRO A 944 -16.91 34.76 2.70
CA PRO A 944 -18.13 34.66 1.89
C PRO A 944 -18.51 33.21 1.53
N LEU A 945 -19.81 32.93 1.60
CA LEU A 945 -20.41 31.67 1.15
C LEU A 945 -21.29 31.89 -0.09
N PRO A 946 -21.47 30.88 -0.97
CA PRO A 946 -20.85 29.55 -0.90
C PRO A 946 -19.34 29.59 -1.17
N LEU A 947 -18.61 28.63 -0.59
CA LEU A 947 -17.20 28.41 -0.97
C LEU A 947 -17.13 27.98 -2.44
N ALA A 948 -16.01 28.31 -3.11
CA ALA A 948 -15.74 27.81 -4.45
C ALA A 948 -15.62 26.28 -4.43
N ALA A 949 -16.64 25.60 -4.95
CA ALA A 949 -16.64 24.16 -5.14
C ALA A 949 -15.63 23.78 -6.23
N ARG A 950 -14.96 22.65 -6.04
CA ARG A 950 -14.16 22.00 -7.09
C ARG A 950 -15.09 21.43 -8.15
N ASP A 951 -14.63 21.36 -9.40
CA ASP A 951 -15.34 20.67 -10.47
C ASP A 951 -15.47 19.16 -10.21
N GLY A 952 -16.56 18.56 -10.70
CA GLY A 952 -16.89 17.15 -10.55
C GLY A 952 -17.57 16.77 -9.24
N LYS A 953 -17.84 15.47 -9.09
CA LYS A 953 -18.42 14.87 -7.87
C LYS A 953 -17.45 13.85 -7.28
N TYR A 954 -17.11 14.05 -6.01
CA TYR A 954 -16.05 13.33 -5.30
C TYR A 954 -16.63 12.19 -4.47
N ILE A 955 -15.83 11.14 -4.30
CA ILE A 955 -16.21 9.94 -3.55
C ILE A 955 -16.07 10.23 -2.06
N PHE A 956 -17.18 10.51 -1.37
CA PHE A 956 -17.22 10.48 0.09
C PHE A 956 -16.89 9.06 0.56
N ARG A 957 -15.82 8.92 1.37
CA ARG A 957 -15.41 7.67 2.01
C ARG A 957 -15.78 7.72 3.48
N GLN A 958 -16.53 6.73 3.93
CA GLN A 958 -16.73 6.45 5.35
C GLN A 958 -15.55 5.59 5.87
N PRO A 959 -15.34 5.48 7.18
CA PRO A 959 -14.50 4.45 7.77
C PRO A 959 -15.01 3.05 7.36
N LEU A 960 -14.13 2.04 7.40
CA LEU A 960 -14.56 0.67 7.13
C LEU A 960 -15.41 0.10 8.26
N ASP A 961 -16.32 -0.81 7.93
CA ASP A 961 -16.89 -1.75 8.91
C ASP A 961 -15.88 -2.91 9.07
N ASN A 962 -15.38 -3.20 10.28
CA ASN A 962 -14.61 -4.43 10.54
C ASN A 962 -15.54 -5.66 10.59
N GLU A 963 -14.98 -6.87 10.45
CA GLU A 963 -15.79 -8.09 10.50
C GLU A 963 -16.43 -8.29 11.88
N SER A 964 -17.72 -8.60 11.89
CA SER A 964 -18.50 -8.83 13.10
C SER A 964 -17.94 -9.95 13.98
N HIS A 965 -17.45 -9.62 15.18
CA HIS A 965 -17.10 -10.60 16.21
C HIS A 965 -18.38 -11.31 16.67
N LYS A 966 -18.52 -12.61 16.36
CA LYS A 966 -19.71 -13.40 16.70
C LYS A 966 -19.62 -13.85 18.17
N LEU A 967 -20.47 -13.30 19.04
CA LEU A 967 -20.48 -13.62 20.48
C LEU A 967 -21.21 -14.94 20.77
N GLY A 968 -22.27 -15.22 20.00
CA GLY A 968 -23.04 -16.47 20.07
C GLY A 968 -24.02 -16.55 21.25
N ASN A 969 -24.84 -17.60 21.27
CA ASN A 969 -26.00 -17.77 22.16
C ASN A 969 -25.71 -18.08 23.64
N ARG A 970 -24.58 -17.63 24.18
CA ARG A 970 -24.20 -17.78 25.60
C ARG A 970 -23.53 -16.52 26.09
N GLU A 971 -23.66 -16.23 27.38
CA GLU A 971 -23.16 -14.99 27.94
C GLU A 971 -21.65 -14.79 27.72
N LYS A 972 -21.27 -13.57 27.31
CA LYS A 972 -19.87 -13.18 27.07
C LYS A 972 -19.49 -11.95 27.85
N CYS A 973 -18.20 -11.87 28.13
CA CYS A 973 -17.55 -10.66 28.56
C CYS A 973 -16.57 -10.22 27.47
N VAL A 974 -16.76 -9.01 26.96
CA VAL A 974 -15.94 -8.39 25.92
C VAL A 974 -15.17 -7.24 26.54
N LYS A 975 -13.87 -7.16 26.27
CA LYS A 975 -13.04 -6.01 26.60
C LYS A 975 -12.61 -5.31 25.32
N LEU A 976 -12.76 -3.99 25.31
CA LEU A 976 -12.43 -3.14 24.17
C LEU A 976 -11.10 -2.43 24.40
N ILE A 977 -10.35 -2.18 23.32
CA ILE A 977 -9.05 -1.52 23.34
C ILE A 977 -8.98 -0.51 22.18
N ALA A 978 -8.88 0.77 22.50
CA ALA A 978 -8.72 1.83 21.50
C ALA A 978 -7.29 1.94 20.97
N TYR A 979 -7.15 2.48 19.75
CA TYR A 979 -5.88 2.84 19.12
C TYR A 979 -5.98 4.24 18.49
N PRO A 980 -4.89 5.04 18.45
CA PRO A 980 -4.98 6.43 17.97
C PRO A 980 -5.41 6.59 16.50
N ASP A 981 -5.03 5.65 15.64
CA ASP A 981 -5.24 5.70 14.18
C ASP A 981 -6.29 4.68 13.69
N GLN A 982 -7.41 4.49 14.40
CA GLN A 982 -8.49 3.59 13.94
C GLN A 982 -9.12 4.09 12.63
N THR A 983 -9.03 3.30 11.55
CA THR A 983 -9.67 3.57 10.24
C THR A 983 -10.94 2.72 10.00
N ALA A 984 -11.42 2.03 11.04
CA ALA A 984 -12.52 1.09 10.95
C ALA A 984 -13.32 1.04 12.26
N ILE A 985 -14.60 0.71 12.16
CA ILE A 985 -15.55 0.53 13.27
C ILE A 985 -15.58 -0.95 13.66
N GLU A 986 -15.39 -1.26 14.94
CA GLU A 986 -15.53 -2.63 15.45
C GLU A 986 -17.02 -3.03 15.52
N HIS A 987 -17.37 -4.20 14.99
CA HIS A 987 -18.76 -4.69 14.98
C HIS A 987 -18.90 -5.94 15.85
N LEU A 988 -19.91 -5.98 16.72
CA LEU A 988 -20.19 -7.10 17.63
C LEU A 988 -21.57 -7.68 17.33
N ASP A 989 -21.64 -9.00 17.10
CA ASP A 989 -22.89 -9.70 16.78
C ASP A 989 -23.33 -10.65 17.89
N GLY A 990 -24.51 -10.37 18.44
CA GLY A 990 -25.24 -11.21 19.38
C GLY A 990 -26.13 -12.25 18.71
N ASP A 991 -26.47 -13.28 19.49
CA ASP A 991 -27.45 -14.32 19.18
C ASP A 991 -28.36 -14.58 20.40
N GLY A 992 -29.03 -13.53 20.90
CA GLY A 992 -30.10 -13.62 21.90
C GLY A 992 -29.68 -13.84 23.36
N SER A 993 -28.46 -13.44 23.75
CA SER A 993 -27.89 -13.66 25.09
C SER A 993 -27.35 -12.36 25.72
N THR A 994 -26.79 -12.44 26.93
CA THR A 994 -26.25 -11.28 27.68
C THR A 994 -24.77 -11.04 27.36
N TYR A 995 -24.39 -9.82 26.99
CA TYR A 995 -22.98 -9.47 26.74
C TYR A 995 -22.55 -8.27 27.58
N LEU A 996 -21.54 -8.47 28.42
CA LEU A 996 -20.91 -7.43 29.23
C LEU A 996 -19.71 -6.84 28.49
N LEU A 997 -19.80 -5.58 28.06
CA LEU A 997 -18.81 -4.89 27.24
C LEU A 997 -18.07 -3.83 28.08
N HIS A 998 -16.83 -4.12 28.47
CA HIS A 998 -15.96 -3.15 29.14
C HIS A 998 -15.45 -2.11 28.14
N LEU A 999 -15.85 -0.85 28.32
CA LEU A 999 -15.55 0.24 27.40
C LEU A 999 -14.11 0.75 27.54
N SER A 1000 -13.50 1.04 26.38
CA SER A 1000 -12.35 1.95 26.27
C SER A 1000 -12.85 3.33 25.83
N ALA A 1001 -12.20 4.39 26.31
CA ALA A 1001 -12.37 5.70 25.72
C ALA A 1001 -11.86 5.72 24.26
N GLU A 1002 -12.34 6.68 23.46
CA GLU A 1002 -11.85 6.97 22.11
C GLU A 1002 -11.99 5.78 21.12
N MET A 1003 -13.21 5.25 21.02
CA MET A 1003 -13.57 4.17 20.09
C MET A 1003 -14.97 4.40 19.50
N THR A 1004 -15.18 3.95 18.26
CA THR A 1004 -16.51 3.73 17.67
C THR A 1004 -16.73 2.23 17.47
N LEU A 1005 -17.89 1.73 17.91
CA LEU A 1005 -18.31 0.35 17.68
C LEU A 1005 -19.79 0.28 17.25
N SER A 1006 -20.17 -0.84 16.64
CA SER A 1006 -21.55 -1.19 16.30
C SER A 1006 -21.95 -2.51 16.97
N ILE A 1007 -23.20 -2.58 17.44
CA ILE A 1007 -23.81 -3.80 17.98
C ILE A 1007 -25.01 -4.22 17.12
N SER A 1008 -25.19 -5.53 16.93
CA SER A 1008 -26.38 -6.06 16.27
C SER A 1008 -26.73 -7.46 16.75
N THR A 1009 -28.02 -7.84 16.65
CA THR A 1009 -28.47 -9.23 16.84
C THR A 1009 -29.13 -9.72 15.55
N PRO A 1010 -28.37 -10.29 14.58
CA PRO A 1010 -28.92 -10.59 13.25
C PRO A 1010 -30.11 -11.56 13.26
N GLY A 1011 -30.14 -12.48 14.22
CA GLY A 1011 -31.24 -13.44 14.41
C GLY A 1011 -32.48 -12.88 15.11
N ALA A 1012 -32.43 -11.65 15.65
CA ALA A 1012 -33.60 -11.00 16.23
C ALA A 1012 -34.63 -10.54 15.18
N ARG A 1013 -34.22 -10.44 13.90
CA ARG A 1013 -35.05 -9.85 12.85
C ARG A 1013 -36.17 -10.77 12.36
N ALA A 1014 -37.31 -10.17 12.04
CA ALA A 1014 -38.50 -10.85 11.53
C ALA A 1014 -38.24 -11.67 10.26
N ASN A 1015 -37.26 -11.26 9.44
CA ASN A 1015 -36.84 -11.91 8.19
C ASN A 1015 -35.56 -12.78 8.30
N ALA A 1016 -35.02 -13.01 9.50
CA ALA A 1016 -33.78 -13.76 9.68
C ALA A 1016 -33.90 -15.25 9.28
N ILE A 1017 -32.89 -15.76 8.56
CA ILE A 1017 -32.83 -17.16 8.08
C ILE A 1017 -32.73 -18.16 9.25
N LEU A 1018 -32.01 -17.78 10.31
CA LEU A 1018 -32.12 -18.40 11.63
C LEU A 1018 -32.58 -17.32 12.59
N LYS A 1019 -33.71 -17.54 13.26
CA LYS A 1019 -34.19 -16.66 14.32
C LYS A 1019 -33.57 -17.07 15.66
N SER A 1020 -33.07 -16.09 16.40
CA SER A 1020 -32.71 -16.23 17.81
C SER A 1020 -33.99 -16.41 18.64
N GLN A 1021 -33.91 -17.10 19.78
CA GLN A 1021 -35.08 -17.35 20.64
C GLN A 1021 -35.50 -16.12 21.47
N SER A 1022 -34.63 -15.11 21.52
CA SER A 1022 -34.72 -13.90 22.34
C SER A 1022 -33.92 -12.78 21.65
N ALA A 1023 -34.22 -11.53 21.99
CA ALA A 1023 -33.30 -10.42 21.74
C ALA A 1023 -32.07 -10.55 22.66
N SER A 1024 -30.97 -9.89 22.30
CA SER A 1024 -29.78 -9.81 23.14
C SER A 1024 -29.93 -8.75 24.24
N THR A 1025 -29.14 -8.88 25.31
CA THR A 1025 -28.98 -7.85 26.33
C THR A 1025 -27.54 -7.35 26.31
N TRP A 1026 -27.34 -6.07 26.01
CA TRP A 1026 -26.02 -5.43 25.96
C TRP A 1026 -25.81 -4.60 27.22
N GLU A 1027 -24.83 -4.98 28.03
CA GLU A 1027 -24.46 -4.30 29.27
C GLU A 1027 -23.10 -3.59 29.09
N PHE A 1028 -23.13 -2.27 28.93
CA PHE A 1028 -21.93 -1.46 28.73
C PHE A 1028 -21.35 -1.00 30.07
N ASP A 1029 -20.18 -1.52 30.43
CA ASP A 1029 -19.44 -1.13 31.63
C ASP A 1029 -18.57 0.10 31.34
N ALA A 1030 -18.91 1.22 32.00
CA ALA A 1030 -18.24 2.50 31.85
C ALA A 1030 -17.11 2.74 32.88
N THR A 1031 -16.74 1.77 33.74
CA THR A 1031 -15.65 1.91 34.72
C THR A 1031 -14.29 2.27 34.11
N GLY A 1032 -14.05 1.89 32.85
CA GLY A 1032 -12.83 2.23 32.10
C GLY A 1032 -12.77 3.67 31.59
N LEU A 1033 -13.83 4.46 31.75
CA LEU A 1033 -13.94 5.81 31.19
C LEU A 1033 -13.68 6.88 32.26
N ALA A 1034 -12.85 7.88 31.91
CA ALA A 1034 -12.57 9.02 32.78
C ALA A 1034 -13.77 9.98 32.97
N TYR A 1035 -14.82 9.85 32.16
CA TYR A 1035 -16.05 10.66 32.23
C TYR A 1035 -17.23 9.92 31.60
N THR A 1036 -18.34 9.81 32.34
CA THR A 1036 -19.46 8.90 32.04
C THR A 1036 -20.76 9.64 31.72
N ARG A 1037 -20.70 10.70 30.90
CA ARG A 1037 -21.92 11.31 30.35
C ARG A 1037 -22.54 10.38 29.30
N ILE A 1038 -23.71 9.86 29.62
CA ILE A 1038 -24.55 9.05 28.73
C ILE A 1038 -25.47 10.00 27.94
N LYS A 1039 -25.57 9.85 26.62
CA LYS A 1039 -26.53 10.59 25.78
C LYS A 1039 -26.85 9.81 24.50
N ARG A 1040 -28.13 9.73 24.10
CA ARG A 1040 -28.52 9.30 22.75
C ARG A 1040 -28.57 10.48 21.79
N VAL A 1041 -28.14 10.25 20.54
CA VAL A 1041 -28.25 11.17 19.41
C VAL A 1041 -28.56 10.32 18.19
N ASP A 1042 -29.77 10.48 17.66
CA ASP A 1042 -30.30 9.63 16.58
C ASP A 1042 -30.19 8.13 16.99
N ASN A 1043 -29.65 7.30 16.11
CA ASN A 1043 -29.39 5.87 16.36
C ASN A 1043 -27.99 5.61 17.01
N HIS A 1044 -27.43 6.58 17.74
CA HIS A 1044 -26.13 6.45 18.41
C HIS A 1044 -26.24 6.70 19.92
N LEU A 1045 -25.61 5.84 20.71
CA LEU A 1045 -25.39 6.04 22.13
C LEU A 1045 -23.97 6.54 22.37
N LEU A 1046 -23.84 7.75 22.91
CA LEU A 1046 -22.59 8.32 23.38
C LEU A 1046 -22.39 7.97 24.86
N ILE A 1047 -21.21 7.47 25.20
CA ILE A 1047 -20.78 7.25 26.59
C ILE A 1047 -19.37 7.83 26.75
N GLY A 1048 -19.30 9.05 27.30
CA GLY A 1048 -18.04 9.82 27.35
C GLY A 1048 -17.58 10.25 25.96
N HIS A 1049 -16.44 9.71 25.50
CA HIS A 1049 -15.93 9.84 24.12
C HIS A 1049 -16.16 8.57 23.27
N THR A 1050 -16.87 7.58 23.79
CA THR A 1050 -17.20 6.33 23.09
C THR A 1050 -18.47 6.51 22.29
N VAL A 1051 -18.50 6.03 21.04
CA VAL A 1051 -19.69 6.05 20.17
C VAL A 1051 -20.14 4.63 19.88
N ILE A 1052 -21.38 4.31 20.23
CA ILE A 1052 -22.01 3.00 19.98
C ILE A 1052 -23.13 3.20 18.97
N HIS A 1053 -23.03 2.54 17.82
CA HIS A 1053 -24.10 2.47 16.83
C HIS A 1053 -25.10 1.40 17.31
N LEU A 1054 -26.36 1.81 17.52
CA LEU A 1054 -27.42 0.94 18.02
C LEU A 1054 -28.05 0.11 16.87
N PRO A 1055 -28.64 -1.06 17.16
CA PRO A 1055 -29.38 -1.81 16.15
C PRO A 1055 -30.65 -1.08 15.72
N HIS A 1056 -30.99 -1.15 14.43
CA HIS A 1056 -32.24 -0.62 13.88
C HIS A 1056 -33.24 -1.75 13.64
N TYR A 1057 -34.49 -1.51 14.04
CA TYR A 1057 -35.63 -2.40 13.95
C TYR A 1057 -36.74 -1.70 13.17
N ASP A 1058 -37.25 -2.37 12.14
CA ASP A 1058 -38.17 -1.81 11.14
C ASP A 1058 -39.48 -2.60 11.06
N ASP A 1059 -39.48 -3.87 11.49
CA ASP A 1059 -40.66 -4.73 11.51
C ASP A 1059 -41.21 -4.82 12.95
N PRO A 1060 -42.53 -4.63 13.20
CA PRO A 1060 -43.15 -4.86 14.51
C PRO A 1060 -43.02 -6.30 15.06
N GLN A 1061 -42.47 -7.25 14.30
CA GLN A 1061 -42.09 -8.59 14.74
C GLN A 1061 -40.59 -8.78 15.01
N ASP A 1062 -39.77 -7.73 14.89
CA ASP A 1062 -38.37 -7.74 15.30
C ASP A 1062 -38.26 -7.85 16.84
N LEU A 1063 -37.31 -8.64 17.34
CA LEU A 1063 -37.04 -8.74 18.78
C LEU A 1063 -36.08 -7.62 19.22
N ILE A 1064 -36.55 -6.70 20.05
CA ILE A 1064 -35.80 -5.48 20.39
C ILE A 1064 -34.75 -5.76 21.48
N ASP A 1065 -33.47 -5.55 21.14
CA ASP A 1065 -32.33 -5.70 22.07
C ASP A 1065 -32.44 -4.77 23.29
N GLN A 1066 -32.17 -5.30 24.48
CA GLN A 1066 -32.11 -4.51 25.71
C GLN A 1066 -30.74 -3.84 25.85
N ILE A 1067 -30.71 -2.51 26.01
CA ILE A 1067 -29.48 -1.74 26.17
C ILE A 1067 -29.37 -1.19 27.60
N ARG A 1068 -28.23 -1.46 28.25
CA ARG A 1068 -27.93 -1.04 29.62
C ARG A 1068 -26.53 -0.41 29.69
N VAL A 1069 -26.36 0.60 30.52
CA VAL A 1069 -25.06 1.23 30.81
C VAL A 1069 -24.84 1.23 32.32
N ILE A 1070 -23.70 0.74 32.77
CA ILE A 1070 -23.32 0.61 34.19
C ILE A 1070 -22.29 1.69 34.53
N THR A 1071 -22.59 2.56 35.50
CA THR A 1071 -21.68 3.61 35.96
C THR A 1071 -20.57 3.05 36.88
N PRO A 1072 -19.48 3.80 37.13
CA PRO A 1072 -18.37 3.31 37.94
C PRO A 1072 -18.71 3.00 39.40
N ASP A 1073 -19.87 3.43 39.89
CA ASP A 1073 -20.39 3.13 41.23
C ASP A 1073 -21.56 2.10 41.22
N GLY A 1074 -21.86 1.53 40.04
CA GLY A 1074 -22.81 0.43 39.88
C GLY A 1074 -24.26 0.84 39.62
N VAL A 1075 -24.53 2.10 39.24
CA VAL A 1075 -25.88 2.51 38.81
C VAL A 1075 -26.13 2.05 37.37
N VAL A 1076 -27.28 1.44 37.10
CA VAL A 1076 -27.65 0.93 35.78
C VAL A 1076 -28.69 1.84 35.13
N TYR A 1077 -28.28 2.48 34.04
CA TYR A 1077 -29.17 3.20 33.13
C TYR A 1077 -29.68 2.24 32.07
N LYS A 1078 -31.00 2.18 31.88
CA LYS A 1078 -31.63 1.57 30.70
C LYS A 1078 -31.73 2.63 29.60
N VAL A 1079 -31.35 2.24 28.38
CA VAL A 1079 -31.58 3.04 27.17
C VAL A 1079 -32.74 2.39 26.43
N ASP A 1080 -33.84 3.12 26.31
CA ASP A 1080 -35.09 2.60 25.78
C ASP A 1080 -35.17 2.83 24.27
N LEU A 1081 -35.11 1.76 23.48
CA LEU A 1081 -35.00 1.88 22.02
C LEU A 1081 -36.29 2.46 21.40
N ASP A 1082 -37.46 2.06 21.92
CA ASP A 1082 -38.79 2.46 21.44
C ASP A 1082 -39.16 3.92 21.80
N PHE A 1083 -38.86 4.35 23.02
CA PHE A 1083 -39.31 5.65 23.55
C PHE A 1083 -38.27 6.78 23.44
N ASP A 1084 -37.06 6.47 22.98
CA ASP A 1084 -35.89 7.38 22.94
C ASP A 1084 -35.46 7.94 24.32
N GLU A 1085 -35.87 7.29 25.40
CA GLU A 1085 -35.56 7.70 26.78
C GLU A 1085 -34.32 7.01 27.36
N ILE A 1086 -33.69 7.67 28.33
CA ILE A 1086 -32.60 7.12 29.14
C ILE A 1086 -32.94 7.38 30.61
N TYR A 1087 -33.13 6.31 31.38
CA TYR A 1087 -33.51 6.39 32.79
C TYR A 1087 -32.77 5.36 33.64
N ILE A 1088 -32.70 5.62 34.94
CA ILE A 1088 -32.09 4.71 35.92
C ILE A 1088 -33.10 3.62 36.24
N ASP A 1089 -32.67 2.36 36.15
CA ASP A 1089 -33.57 1.19 36.22
C ASP A 1089 -33.18 0.20 37.34
N SER A 1090 -31.90 0.12 37.71
CA SER A 1090 -31.41 -0.79 38.77
C SER A 1090 -30.00 -0.41 39.25
N LEU A 1091 -29.46 -1.17 40.20
CA LEU A 1091 -28.03 -1.22 40.53
C LEU A 1091 -27.44 -2.58 40.13
N ASP A 1092 -26.11 -2.66 39.99
CA ASP A 1092 -25.40 -3.91 39.69
C ASP A 1092 -24.39 -4.30 40.79
N GLY A 1093 -24.63 -5.48 41.37
CA GLY A 1093 -23.85 -6.07 42.46
C GLY A 1093 -22.36 -6.24 42.20
N ARG A 1094 -21.95 -6.37 40.93
CA ARG A 1094 -20.56 -6.64 40.54
C ARG A 1094 -19.64 -5.41 40.71
N TYR A 1095 -20.21 -4.23 40.94
CA TYR A 1095 -19.50 -2.94 40.87
C TYR A 1095 -19.37 -2.21 42.23
N PHE A 1096 -19.97 -2.72 43.30
CA PHE A 1096 -19.83 -2.14 44.63
C PHE A 1096 -18.41 -2.34 45.18
N LYS A 1097 -17.81 -1.27 45.72
CA LYS A 1097 -16.38 -1.21 46.09
C LYS A 1097 -16.18 -1.25 47.60
N GLY A 1098 -15.52 -2.29 48.08
CA GLY A 1098 -15.38 -2.54 49.52
C GLY A 1098 -16.65 -3.15 50.12
N HIS A 1099 -16.71 -3.29 51.44
CA HIS A 1099 -17.84 -3.94 52.13
C HIS A 1099 -19.05 -3.00 52.36
N VAL A 1100 -19.17 -1.94 51.56
CA VAL A 1100 -20.15 -0.85 51.73
C VAL A 1100 -20.57 -0.31 50.36
N LEU A 1101 -21.84 0.05 50.20
CA LEU A 1101 -22.33 0.78 49.03
C LEU A 1101 -21.78 2.22 49.04
N ASN A 1102 -21.38 2.79 47.90
CA ASN A 1102 -20.90 4.18 47.83
C ASN A 1102 -22.06 5.19 47.87
N GLU A 1103 -22.79 5.25 48.98
CA GLU A 1103 -24.01 6.06 49.13
C GLU A 1103 -23.81 7.54 48.77
N GLY A 1104 -22.60 8.10 48.95
CA GLY A 1104 -22.31 9.50 48.63
C GLY A 1104 -22.32 9.80 47.12
N ALA A 1105 -21.72 8.92 46.31
CA ALA A 1105 -21.78 9.03 44.85
C ALA A 1105 -23.17 8.62 44.33
N LEU A 1106 -23.72 7.54 44.88
CA LEU A 1106 -25.04 7.02 44.53
C LEU A 1106 -26.13 8.08 44.73
N LEU A 1107 -26.14 8.77 45.88
CA LEU A 1107 -27.11 9.83 46.16
C LEU A 1107 -26.96 11.03 45.21
N ALA A 1108 -25.75 11.30 44.69
CA ALA A 1108 -25.50 12.37 43.73
C ALA A 1108 -26.00 12.03 42.30
N GLU A 1109 -25.88 10.77 41.85
CA GLU A 1109 -26.49 10.32 40.58
C GLU A 1109 -28.02 10.20 40.70
N LEU A 1110 -28.54 9.79 41.86
CA LEU A 1110 -29.97 9.51 42.09
C LEU A 1110 -30.80 10.69 42.59
N THR A 1111 -30.22 11.87 42.90
CA THR A 1111 -30.91 12.99 43.60
C THR A 1111 -32.19 13.53 42.95
N SER A 1112 -32.48 13.17 41.69
CA SER A 1112 -33.65 13.58 40.92
C SER A 1112 -34.81 12.57 40.92
N LEU A 1113 -34.58 11.34 41.40
CA LEU A 1113 -35.55 10.25 41.36
C LEU A 1113 -36.60 10.34 42.47
N LYS A 1114 -37.79 9.78 42.19
CA LYS A 1114 -38.86 9.51 43.16
C LYS A 1114 -39.06 8.01 43.41
N ILE A 1115 -37.98 7.24 43.24
CA ILE A 1115 -37.97 5.78 43.40
C ILE A 1115 -37.50 5.47 44.82
N GLU A 1116 -38.30 4.73 45.59
CA GLU A 1116 -37.95 4.33 46.97
C GLU A 1116 -37.13 3.03 46.98
N ASP A 1117 -37.62 1.99 46.29
CA ASP A 1117 -36.94 0.70 46.11
C ASP A 1117 -36.28 0.61 44.72
N LEU A 1118 -34.96 0.43 44.67
CA LEU A 1118 -34.22 0.21 43.43
C LEU A 1118 -33.74 -1.25 43.35
N ALA A 1119 -34.11 -1.97 42.30
CA ALA A 1119 -33.73 -3.38 42.13
C ALA A 1119 -32.20 -3.53 41.98
N VAL A 1120 -31.63 -4.62 42.51
CA VAL A 1120 -30.18 -4.88 42.42
C VAL A 1120 -29.93 -6.21 41.69
N ARG A 1121 -29.24 -6.11 40.56
CA ARG A 1121 -28.87 -7.24 39.68
C ARG A 1121 -27.56 -7.86 40.10
N ASN A 1122 -27.30 -9.09 39.65
CA ASN A 1122 -26.02 -9.79 39.78
C ASN A 1122 -25.48 -9.85 41.23
N ILE A 1123 -26.39 -10.04 42.20
CA ILE A 1123 -26.11 -10.25 43.62
C ILE A 1123 -27.06 -11.31 44.18
N ALA A 1124 -26.60 -12.11 45.16
CA ALA A 1124 -27.37 -13.16 45.79
C ALA A 1124 -27.08 -13.25 47.30
N MET A 1125 -27.92 -13.97 48.04
CA MET A 1125 -27.69 -14.28 49.44
C MET A 1125 -26.55 -15.32 49.59
N ARG A 1126 -25.58 -15.04 50.46
CA ARG A 1126 -24.39 -15.88 50.74
C ARG A 1126 -24.75 -17.24 51.33
N ASP A 1127 -25.91 -17.37 51.96
CA ASP A 1127 -26.45 -18.63 52.51
C ASP A 1127 -27.22 -19.49 51.48
N GLY A 1128 -27.38 -19.02 50.24
CA GLY A 1128 -28.13 -19.70 49.19
C GLY A 1128 -29.65 -19.47 49.22
N THR A 1129 -30.17 -18.57 50.06
CA THR A 1129 -31.60 -18.21 50.07
C THR A 1129 -32.00 -17.61 48.72
N ALA A 1130 -33.03 -18.17 48.10
CA ALA A 1130 -33.55 -17.69 46.82
C ALA A 1130 -34.48 -16.47 46.98
N GLY A 1131 -34.28 -15.46 46.13
CA GLY A 1131 -35.11 -14.26 46.02
C GLY A 1131 -34.40 -13.16 45.22
N SER A 1132 -35.15 -12.17 44.78
CA SER A 1132 -34.64 -10.93 44.20
C SER A 1132 -34.28 -9.94 45.31
N LEU A 1133 -33.20 -9.17 45.11
CA LEU A 1133 -32.77 -8.14 46.05
C LEU A 1133 -33.07 -6.73 45.50
N SER A 1134 -33.53 -5.84 46.37
CA SER A 1134 -33.59 -4.39 46.13
C SER A 1134 -32.89 -3.63 47.26
N TYR A 1135 -32.50 -2.40 46.96
CA TYR A 1135 -32.01 -1.44 47.95
C TYR A 1135 -33.01 -0.30 48.10
N ASN A 1136 -33.52 -0.10 49.31
CA ASN A 1136 -34.39 1.04 49.62
C ASN A 1136 -33.52 2.28 49.92
N LEU A 1137 -33.70 3.33 49.13
CA LEU A 1137 -32.88 4.55 49.17
C LEU A 1137 -33.23 5.46 50.37
N SER A 1138 -34.47 5.39 50.86
CA SER A 1138 -34.96 6.18 52.00
C SER A 1138 -34.53 5.58 53.34
N ASP A 1139 -34.77 4.27 53.51
CA ASP A 1139 -34.45 3.49 54.71
C ASP A 1139 -32.98 3.03 54.77
N ARG A 1140 -32.25 3.11 53.64
CA ARG A 1140 -30.86 2.62 53.46
C ARG A 1140 -30.68 1.16 53.85
N ARG A 1141 -31.55 0.29 53.32
CA ARG A 1141 -31.55 -1.14 53.64
C ARG A 1141 -31.77 -2.03 52.41
N TRP A 1142 -31.20 -3.21 52.49
CA TRP A 1142 -31.48 -4.31 51.57
C TRP A 1142 -32.84 -4.93 51.89
N ILE A 1143 -33.59 -5.28 50.85
CA ILE A 1143 -34.87 -5.99 50.93
C ILE A 1143 -34.77 -7.22 50.05
N LEU A 1144 -35.11 -8.38 50.61
CA LEU A 1144 -35.29 -9.63 49.87
C LEU A 1144 -36.78 -9.79 49.56
N ASP A 1145 -37.15 -10.06 48.32
CA ASP A 1145 -38.56 -10.16 47.91
C ASP A 1145 -39.31 -11.32 48.60
N THR A 1146 -38.63 -12.46 48.84
CA THR A 1146 -39.19 -13.64 49.52
C THR A 1146 -39.28 -13.50 51.04
N ASP A 1147 -38.52 -12.60 51.67
CA ASP A 1147 -38.67 -12.23 53.08
C ASP A 1147 -38.33 -10.75 53.30
N LYS A 1148 -39.35 -9.90 53.17
CA LYS A 1148 -39.22 -8.44 53.31
C LYS A 1148 -39.01 -7.98 54.77
N PHE A 1149 -39.09 -8.89 55.74
CA PHE A 1149 -38.84 -8.59 57.16
C PHE A 1149 -37.46 -9.05 57.63
N ARG A 1150 -36.77 -9.89 56.85
CA ARG A 1150 -35.36 -10.24 57.07
C ARG A 1150 -34.50 -8.97 57.07
N THR A 1151 -33.73 -8.77 58.13
CA THR A 1151 -32.60 -7.83 58.10
C THR A 1151 -31.50 -8.46 57.25
N VAL A 1152 -31.17 -7.82 56.13
CA VAL A 1152 -30.10 -8.23 55.22
C VAL A 1152 -28.99 -7.19 55.27
N LEU A 1153 -27.80 -7.61 55.68
CA LEU A 1153 -26.58 -6.81 55.66
C LEU A 1153 -25.77 -7.12 54.39
N TYR A 1154 -24.92 -6.18 53.95
CA TYR A 1154 -24.05 -6.41 52.79
C TYR A 1154 -23.09 -7.61 52.97
N THR A 1155 -22.73 -7.94 54.22
CA THR A 1155 -21.96 -9.16 54.58
C THR A 1155 -22.69 -10.45 54.23
N ASP A 1156 -24.02 -10.42 54.24
CA ASP A 1156 -24.88 -11.57 54.00
C ASP A 1156 -25.08 -11.82 52.49
N LEU A 1157 -24.52 -10.93 51.67
CA LEU A 1157 -24.62 -10.93 50.21
C LEU A 1157 -23.30 -11.37 49.56
N VAL A 1158 -23.41 -11.80 48.31
CA VAL A 1158 -22.29 -12.13 47.42
C VAL A 1158 -22.63 -11.72 45.98
N PRO A 1159 -21.79 -10.92 45.30
CA PRO A 1159 -21.97 -10.63 43.88
C PRO A 1159 -21.76 -11.88 43.01
N ILE A 1160 -22.65 -12.11 42.05
CA ILE A 1160 -22.61 -13.24 41.12
C ILE A 1160 -22.35 -12.75 39.68
N ASN A 1161 -22.22 -13.68 38.73
CA ASN A 1161 -22.02 -13.38 37.30
C ASN A 1161 -20.81 -12.46 37.01
N ARG A 1162 -19.79 -12.49 37.88
CA ARG A 1162 -18.53 -11.76 37.67
C ARG A 1162 -17.74 -12.37 36.52
N CYS A 1163 -17.21 -11.51 35.66
CA CYS A 1163 -16.38 -11.90 34.52
C CYS A 1163 -14.91 -12.12 34.91
N ALA A 1164 -14.10 -12.65 33.97
CA ALA A 1164 -12.66 -12.84 34.16
C ALA A 1164 -11.91 -11.55 34.54
N HIS A 1165 -12.31 -10.39 34.00
CA HIS A 1165 -11.69 -9.09 34.31
C HIS A 1165 -11.91 -8.66 35.77
N GLN A 1166 -13.09 -8.92 36.32
CA GLN A 1166 -13.40 -8.67 37.75
C GLN A 1166 -12.73 -9.70 38.67
N LEU A 1167 -12.39 -10.89 38.15
CA LEU A 1167 -11.72 -11.97 38.86
C LEU A 1167 -10.21 -12.06 38.55
N LYS A 1168 -9.59 -10.97 38.05
CA LYS A 1168 -8.20 -10.94 37.56
C LYS A 1168 -7.20 -11.63 38.50
N HIS A 1169 -7.27 -11.39 39.81
CA HIS A 1169 -6.35 -11.99 40.76
C HIS A 1169 -6.55 -13.52 40.92
N CYS A 1170 -7.76 -14.03 40.73
CA CYS A 1170 -8.00 -15.46 40.68
C CYS A 1170 -7.39 -16.10 39.42
N TYR A 1171 -7.50 -15.43 38.26
CA TYR A 1171 -6.86 -15.88 37.03
C TYR A 1171 -5.33 -15.85 37.13
N GLU A 1172 -4.74 -14.84 37.78
CA GLU A 1172 -3.31 -14.80 38.14
C GLU A 1172 -2.90 -16.01 39.02
N LEU A 1173 -3.73 -16.37 40.01
CA LEU A 1173 -3.51 -17.54 40.86
C LEU A 1173 -3.66 -18.86 40.09
N MET A 1174 -4.57 -18.94 39.11
CA MET A 1174 -4.70 -20.11 38.22
C MET A 1174 -3.49 -20.27 37.29
N GLU A 1175 -2.98 -19.17 36.71
CA GLU A 1175 -1.73 -19.17 35.94
C GLU A 1175 -0.52 -19.62 36.80
N LEU A 1176 -0.44 -19.14 38.04
CA LEU A 1176 0.60 -19.57 38.99
C LEU A 1176 0.47 -21.04 39.39
N ALA A 1177 -0.77 -21.54 39.59
CA ALA A 1177 -1.03 -22.95 39.88
C ALA A 1177 -0.67 -23.87 38.71
N ILE A 1178 -0.83 -23.42 37.46
CA ILE A 1178 -0.36 -24.14 36.26
C ILE A 1178 1.18 -24.16 36.17
N LYS A 1179 1.87 -23.11 36.65
CA LYS A 1179 3.35 -23.08 36.67
C LYS A 1179 3.98 -24.04 37.69
N SER A 1180 3.20 -24.63 38.60
CA SER A 1180 3.70 -25.62 39.55
C SER A 1180 4.16 -26.93 38.87
N THR A 1181 4.88 -27.78 39.59
CA THR A 1181 5.42 -29.04 39.04
C THR A 1181 5.20 -30.17 40.05
N PRO A 1182 4.28 -31.12 39.78
CA PRO A 1182 3.35 -31.17 38.64
C PRO A 1182 2.34 -30.00 38.65
N PRO A 1183 1.80 -29.60 37.48
CA PRO A 1183 0.78 -28.55 37.40
C PRO A 1183 -0.53 -28.96 38.11
N ALA A 1184 -1.28 -27.99 38.60
CA ALA A 1184 -2.60 -28.23 39.19
C ALA A 1184 -3.61 -28.72 38.13
N SER A 1185 -4.32 -29.82 38.39
CA SER A 1185 -5.31 -30.40 37.48
C SER A 1185 -6.48 -29.45 37.15
N ALA A 1186 -7.13 -29.63 36.00
CA ALA A 1186 -8.25 -28.78 35.58
C ALA A 1186 -9.39 -28.74 36.61
N ALA A 1187 -9.69 -29.88 37.27
CA ALA A 1187 -10.69 -29.94 38.33
C ALA A 1187 -10.36 -29.03 39.54
N ASN A 1188 -9.08 -28.94 39.94
CA ASN A 1188 -8.65 -28.06 41.03
C ASN A 1188 -8.70 -26.57 40.61
N LEU A 1189 -8.40 -26.28 39.35
CA LEU A 1189 -8.51 -24.93 38.79
C LEU A 1189 -9.98 -24.47 38.71
N GLN A 1190 -10.90 -25.37 38.29
CA GLN A 1190 -12.33 -25.12 38.33
C GLN A 1190 -12.84 -24.87 39.75
N LEU A 1191 -12.39 -25.66 40.73
CA LEU A 1191 -12.75 -25.48 42.14
C LEU A 1191 -12.24 -24.14 42.69
N LEU A 1192 -11.01 -23.73 42.33
CA LEU A 1192 -10.45 -22.43 42.68
C LEU A 1192 -11.31 -21.29 42.12
N LEU A 1193 -11.63 -21.32 40.82
CA LEU A 1193 -12.47 -20.29 40.19
C LEU A 1193 -13.88 -20.23 40.80
N ASN A 1194 -14.51 -21.38 41.05
CA ASN A 1194 -15.82 -21.45 41.70
C ASN A 1194 -15.77 -20.86 43.12
N THR A 1195 -14.66 -21.05 43.84
CA THR A 1195 -14.44 -20.44 45.16
C THR A 1195 -14.23 -18.93 45.05
N CYS A 1196 -13.43 -18.46 44.09
CA CYS A 1196 -13.22 -17.04 43.83
C CYS A 1196 -14.49 -16.28 43.44
N LYS A 1197 -15.46 -16.96 42.81
CA LYS A 1197 -16.80 -16.39 42.51
C LYS A 1197 -17.66 -16.15 43.76
N LEU A 1198 -17.28 -16.69 44.92
CA LEU A 1198 -18.02 -16.56 46.19
C LEU A 1198 -17.34 -15.60 47.21
N LEU A 1199 -16.26 -14.92 46.81
CA LEU A 1199 -15.47 -13.99 47.63
C LEU A 1199 -15.73 -12.55 47.20
#